data_AF-A0A924WFU8-F1
#
_entry.id   AF-A0A924WFU8-F1
#
_cell.length_a   1.000
_cell.length_b   1.000
_cell.length_c   1.000
_cell.angle_alpha   90.00
_cell.angle_beta   90.00
_cell.angle_gamma   90.00
#
_symmetry.space_group_name_H-M   'P 1'
#
loop_
_entity.id
_entity.type
_entity.pdbx_description
1 polymer ?
#
loop_
_entity_poly.entity_id
_entity_poly.type
_entity_poly.pdbx_seq_one_letter_code
_entity_poly.pdbx_strand_id
1 'polypeptide(L)'
;NFLHWSKRAWPQAEHAFIIGKALDFNQFRSPAQQNLMVDSLFFVPTFSSPGADLPFVMRGNHLNDPIMAIGRLAVTKPSEIRDYLDKVIQQEQQLSLANQTIGDKAWMKRVIHNSGGFSGEISVIRNYTTSMANTLSNNRFGAEVYPFYKTSDDPVQISAYEKILELLNQGVSIWSIFGHSSAFAVDFDIGQPGAYSNYGRYPLMLILGCFSGQCSLTQPSIGERFVLAADRGAIAYIASVNYSFVDALHSYGRQYYDRLGGADYGKSVGLALVHTVTDLKATQYPGLIAVLHQNLLQGDPAIRIYAHDGPDYLVDNQTVKFDPNPIGLENTTAKLTFDAVNIGENIGGQIALKVEQRLPDNTLLSRVLDTIPAPPNRSKLEYDLPLAGSKIGFNRFFISLDPDNLVVENPMAAELNNELNDASGERGMDVYFYADDVSPVFPAPYAIVSKPQLTLYASTLNSAALPLRYLFEIDTLETFDSPFKKSTEMTERGGLLSWNPSIALKDSMVYHWRVARDSLVNGVPLWRARSFVYLPNSSPGWNQSQFGQYRDDVFGNLQANDTTRQIEFRDNAASITVQVAYRGVNRYPGLQNSLYENFLGDYGWGQVGISRGVVFIVADPNTGRLWHNPIGGPFNHNPTKDYVFFWFDTRDSLQRQKMMQFVESGIPNGYYAGLLAFNTPSDPIGYAPHLWANDSLSQGKNLFQVLESQGAKTVRRTANFTTAPPAYGLVFRKNDPSYPALDSVMNDPDLVVDVRANFSAKWSVGQMETPPIGPVKAWKSLHWQHAAFDDPSDLAALAVLAVREGQADSLLFRLENTFDTSLQSISAAQFPQLKLRYELSDTLTRTATALAYARVLFDAVPEGALHPAAHFVFQRDTLQQGETLHASIAFANISEVAFDSLLFKFSIENQAGSGGVFLQKLKPLAVGDSLHANFTAPTLPLSGPQRLLIEANPASNQPELYHFNNILLRDFFVGRDNRNPLLDVTFDGQHILDGDLVSPKPVVIITLKDENRYLAMSDSGTFMLKLVLPDGSQQTLSSNDPALLFFPADASDLPKRNLARLEWRPMFLQDGEYRLLVNGRDASGNESASLDWSVTFKIITKSSLSNVLNYPNPFSTSTCFVYTLTGSEPPTHFKIQIMTVSGRVVREITEQEFGPLKPGTHRSEFCWNGRDEYGDQLANGVYLYRIVAKKSDGSDFDLFENDAADGFFKHGFGKMVLMR
;
A
#
# COMPACT_ATOMS: atom_id res chain seq x y z
N ASN A 1 47.79 37.72 17.32
CA ASN A 1 48.28 38.91 16.57
C ASN A 1 47.97 38.86 15.08
N PHE A 2 48.44 37.86 14.33
CA PHE A 2 48.19 37.76 12.89
C PHE A 2 46.70 37.81 12.53
N LEU A 3 45.85 36.93 13.10
CA LEU A 3 44.41 36.92 12.79
C LEU A 3 43.70 38.26 13.07
N HIS A 4 44.07 38.95 14.16
CA HIS A 4 43.56 40.29 14.47
C HIS A 4 44.01 41.35 13.46
N TRP A 5 45.25 41.26 12.98
CA TRP A 5 45.73 42.11 11.90
C TRP A 5 44.97 41.79 10.60
N SER A 6 44.81 40.50 10.27
CA SER A 6 44.09 40.02 9.09
C SER A 6 42.65 40.52 9.06
N LYS A 7 41.92 40.49 10.19
CA LYS A 7 40.55 41.05 10.26
C LYS A 7 40.49 42.55 10.04
N ARG A 8 41.52 43.30 10.45
CA ARG A 8 41.59 44.75 10.20
C ARG A 8 41.96 45.06 8.75
N ALA A 9 42.89 44.30 8.18
CA ALA A 9 43.32 44.46 6.78
C ALA A 9 42.22 44.00 5.80
N TRP A 10 41.49 42.94 6.16
CA TRP A 10 40.39 42.36 5.40
C TRP A 10 39.14 42.24 6.27
N PRO A 11 38.34 43.31 6.37
CA PRO A 11 37.13 43.33 7.21
C PRO A 11 36.12 42.23 6.88
N GLN A 12 36.09 41.77 5.62
CA GLN A 12 35.22 40.71 5.11
C GLN A 12 35.71 39.28 5.44
N ALA A 13 36.88 39.10 6.05
CA ALA A 13 37.36 37.77 6.43
C ALA A 13 36.48 37.19 7.54
N GLU A 14 35.75 36.12 7.24
CA GLU A 14 34.78 35.48 8.16
C GLU A 14 35.35 34.25 8.88
N HIS A 15 36.33 33.57 8.28
CA HIS A 15 36.84 32.29 8.75
C HIS A 15 38.38 32.30 8.87
N ALA A 16 38.89 31.59 9.86
CA ALA A 16 40.29 31.21 10.00
C ALA A 16 40.39 29.69 10.16
N PHE A 17 41.06 29.04 9.22
CA PHE A 17 41.25 27.59 9.25
C PHE A 17 42.72 27.26 9.49
N ILE A 18 43.01 26.60 10.61
CA ILE A 18 44.37 26.20 10.97
C ILE A 18 44.61 24.79 10.46
N ILE A 19 45.61 24.61 9.61
CA ILE A 19 46.04 23.28 9.14
C ILE A 19 47.37 22.94 9.81
N GLY A 20 47.34 21.98 10.71
CA GLY A 20 48.50 21.49 11.45
C GLY A 20 48.16 20.99 12.84
N LYS A 21 48.86 19.94 13.27
CA LYS A 21 48.77 19.33 14.59
C LYS A 21 49.07 20.37 15.68
N ALA A 22 48.24 20.33 16.72
CA ALA A 22 48.40 21.21 17.86
C ALA A 22 49.39 20.63 18.88
N LEU A 23 49.96 21.50 19.70
CA LEU A 23 50.74 21.16 20.89
C LEU A 23 50.36 22.14 22.01
N ASP A 24 50.24 21.61 23.24
CA ASP A 24 49.95 22.46 24.39
C ASP A 24 51.09 23.46 24.61
N PHE A 25 50.74 24.67 25.01
CA PHE A 25 51.69 25.78 25.11
C PHE A 25 52.88 25.46 26.05
N ASN A 26 52.66 24.68 27.12
CA ASN A 26 53.71 24.24 28.05
C ASN A 26 54.69 23.22 27.44
N GLN A 27 54.31 22.52 26.37
CA GLN A 27 55.14 21.55 25.66
C GLN A 27 56.00 22.18 24.57
N PHE A 28 55.75 23.43 24.18
CA PHE A 28 56.43 24.12 23.08
C PHE A 28 57.07 25.46 23.47
N ARG A 29 57.11 25.80 24.77
CA ARG A 29 57.51 27.15 25.24
C ARG A 29 59.02 27.41 25.23
N SER A 30 59.84 26.39 25.46
CA SER A 30 61.30 26.56 25.58
C SER A 30 62.03 26.31 24.24
N PRO A 31 63.19 26.96 24.00
CA PRO A 31 64.00 26.70 22.81
C PRO A 31 64.38 25.22 22.64
N ALA A 32 64.64 24.50 23.74
CA ALA A 32 64.93 23.07 23.71
C ALA A 32 63.74 22.24 23.19
N GLN A 33 62.52 22.54 23.65
CA GLN A 33 61.30 21.89 23.17
C GLN A 33 61.01 22.22 21.70
N GLN A 34 61.27 23.45 21.26
CA GLN A 34 61.08 23.86 19.87
C GLN A 34 62.06 23.15 18.93
N ASN A 35 63.31 22.98 19.35
CA ASN A 35 64.33 22.24 18.58
C ASN A 35 63.97 20.76 18.38
N LEU A 36 63.27 20.13 19.35
CA LEU A 36 62.80 18.74 19.20
C LEU A 36 61.76 18.58 18.09
N MET A 37 61.15 19.68 17.63
CA MET A 37 60.05 19.69 16.68
C MET A 37 60.41 20.39 15.36
N VAL A 38 61.69 20.76 15.17
CA VAL A 38 62.16 21.56 14.02
C VAL A 38 61.93 20.88 12.67
N ASP A 39 61.95 19.54 12.65
CA ASP A 39 61.75 18.72 11.45
C ASP A 39 60.31 18.24 11.27
N SER A 40 59.38 18.68 12.12
CA SER A 40 57.98 18.35 11.93
C SER A 40 57.31 19.29 10.93
N LEU A 41 56.66 18.68 9.95
CA LEU A 41 56.11 19.35 8.78
C LEU A 41 54.86 20.20 9.10
N PHE A 42 54.11 19.91 10.17
CA PHE A 42 52.78 20.49 10.38
C PHE A 42 52.43 20.75 11.86
N PHE A 43 53.14 21.67 12.53
CA PHE A 43 52.81 22.09 13.91
C PHE A 43 52.39 23.56 14.03
N VAL A 44 51.24 23.78 14.68
CA VAL A 44 50.76 25.11 15.08
C VAL A 44 50.23 25.02 16.50
N PRO A 45 50.86 25.65 17.52
CA PRO A 45 50.43 25.51 18.92
C PRO A 45 49.03 26.07 19.16
N THR A 46 48.36 25.61 20.23
CA THR A 46 47.12 26.22 20.73
C THR A 46 47.40 27.47 21.57
N PHE A 47 46.36 28.25 21.85
CA PHE A 47 46.42 29.36 22.81
C PHE A 47 45.92 28.90 24.20
N SER A 48 46.33 29.58 25.27
CA SER A 48 45.99 29.28 26.68
C SER A 48 46.44 27.91 27.26
N SER A 49 46.15 27.69 28.55
CA SER A 49 46.31 26.42 29.27
C SER A 49 45.05 26.22 30.13
N PRO A 50 44.15 25.28 29.79
CA PRO A 50 44.23 24.28 28.70
C PRO A 50 44.29 24.91 27.30
N GLY A 51 44.85 24.19 26.33
CA GLY A 51 45.00 24.64 24.96
C GLY A 51 43.67 24.70 24.19
N ALA A 52 43.29 25.89 23.70
CA ALA A 52 42.12 26.12 22.84
C ALA A 52 42.47 27.08 21.68
N ASP A 53 41.69 27.03 20.59
CA ASP A 53 41.91 27.90 19.42
C ASP A 53 41.05 29.16 19.43
N LEU A 54 39.86 29.12 20.04
CA LEU A 54 38.96 30.26 20.09
C LEU A 54 39.60 31.55 20.65
N PRO A 55 40.49 31.48 21.67
CA PRO A 55 41.21 32.66 22.14
C PRO A 55 42.08 33.37 21.08
N PHE A 56 42.48 32.72 19.97
CA PHE A 56 43.20 33.39 18.88
C PHE A 56 42.38 34.46 18.17
N VAL A 57 41.05 34.42 18.30
CA VAL A 57 40.10 35.29 17.59
C VAL A 57 39.23 36.13 18.53
N MET A 58 39.48 36.15 19.84
CA MET A 58 38.68 36.93 20.81
C MET A 58 39.09 38.40 20.88
N ARG A 59 38.12 39.33 20.93
CA ARG A 59 38.39 40.77 21.05
C ARG A 59 38.95 41.20 22.40
N GLY A 60 40.25 41.49 22.45
CA GLY A 60 40.89 42.23 23.53
C GLY A 60 40.78 41.50 24.88
N ASN A 61 40.43 42.22 25.95
CA ASN A 61 40.23 41.66 27.29
C ASN A 61 38.83 41.02 27.48
N HIS A 62 37.97 41.03 26.44
CA HIS A 62 36.64 40.44 26.50
C HIS A 62 36.70 39.05 25.86
N LEU A 63 36.78 38.03 26.70
CA LEU A 63 36.94 36.64 26.25
C LEU A 63 35.68 36.04 25.58
N ASN A 64 34.67 36.85 25.22
CA ASN A 64 33.37 36.32 24.80
C ASN A 64 32.89 36.93 23.46
N ASP A 65 33.78 37.58 22.69
CA ASP A 65 33.43 38.25 21.43
C ASP A 65 34.43 37.85 20.32
N PRO A 66 34.22 36.72 19.64
CA PRO A 66 35.09 36.27 18.55
C PRO A 66 34.93 37.15 17.31
N ILE A 67 36.04 37.50 16.65
CA ILE A 67 36.05 38.38 15.45
C ILE A 67 35.85 37.64 14.13
N MET A 68 36.02 36.32 14.14
CA MET A 68 35.89 35.43 12.99
C MET A 68 35.65 34.01 13.52
N ALA A 69 35.06 33.15 12.70
CA ALA A 69 34.97 31.73 12.96
C ALA A 69 36.36 31.08 12.88
N ILE A 70 36.65 30.13 13.76
CA ILE A 70 37.93 29.43 13.77
C ILE A 70 37.72 27.92 13.88
N GLY A 71 38.49 27.16 13.12
CA GLY A 71 38.56 25.71 13.21
C GLY A 71 39.96 25.20 12.89
N ARG A 72 40.23 23.94 13.22
CA ARG A 72 41.54 23.32 13.03
C ARG A 72 41.46 21.93 12.43
N LEU A 73 42.26 21.68 11.42
CA LEU A 73 42.58 20.35 10.92
C LEU A 73 43.93 19.90 11.49
N ALA A 74 43.90 19.05 12.52
CA ALA A 74 45.08 18.66 13.28
C ALA A 74 45.86 17.52 12.60
N VAL A 75 46.57 17.85 11.53
CA VAL A 75 47.28 16.88 10.66
C VAL A 75 48.77 16.81 10.93
N THR A 76 49.35 15.64 10.69
CA THR A 76 50.79 15.38 10.80
C THR A 76 51.45 14.99 9.47
N LYS A 77 50.65 14.64 8.45
CA LYS A 77 51.14 14.26 7.11
C LYS A 77 50.28 14.86 5.99
N PRO A 78 50.83 15.09 4.78
CA PRO A 78 50.09 15.68 3.67
C PRO A 78 48.87 14.86 3.21
N SER A 79 48.90 13.53 3.30
CA SER A 79 47.78 12.69 2.85
C SER A 79 46.50 12.94 3.64
N GLU A 80 46.60 13.26 4.93
CA GLU A 80 45.43 13.56 5.77
C GLU A 80 44.71 14.84 5.33
N ILE A 81 45.45 15.82 4.79
CA ILE A 81 44.86 17.04 4.21
C ILE A 81 44.03 16.66 2.98
N ARG A 82 44.57 15.75 2.14
CA ARG A 82 43.88 15.28 0.95
C ARG A 82 42.63 14.47 1.31
N ASP A 83 42.76 13.52 2.22
CA ASP A 83 41.66 12.67 2.68
C ASP A 83 40.50 13.52 3.25
N TYR A 84 40.83 14.55 4.05
CA TYR A 84 39.83 15.48 4.57
C TYR A 84 39.20 16.35 3.47
N LEU A 85 40.01 16.91 2.56
CA LEU A 85 39.50 17.70 1.44
C LEU A 85 38.54 16.90 0.57
N ASP A 86 38.82 15.63 0.30
CA ASP A 86 37.94 14.75 -0.46
C ASP A 86 36.60 14.56 0.25
N LYS A 87 36.57 14.43 1.57
CA LYS A 87 35.30 14.41 2.32
C LYS A 87 34.51 15.70 2.19
N VAL A 88 35.17 16.86 2.25
CA VAL A 88 34.51 18.17 2.07
C VAL A 88 33.89 18.28 0.68
N ILE A 89 34.64 17.95 -0.38
CA ILE A 89 34.14 17.97 -1.76
C ILE A 89 32.93 17.03 -1.90
N GLN A 90 33.04 15.81 -1.38
CA GLN A 90 31.95 14.82 -1.45
C GLN A 90 30.70 15.30 -0.71
N GLN A 91 30.83 15.90 0.47
CA GLN A 91 29.70 16.43 1.23
C GLN A 91 29.01 17.58 0.48
N GLU A 92 29.76 18.53 -0.08
CA GLU A 92 29.19 19.64 -0.86
C GLU A 92 28.49 19.15 -2.14
N GLN A 93 29.00 18.06 -2.74
CA GLN A 93 28.37 17.42 -3.89
C GLN A 93 27.05 16.71 -3.54
N GLN A 94 26.90 16.13 -2.34
CA GLN A 94 25.67 15.42 -1.97
C GLN A 94 24.41 16.30 -2.11
N LEU A 95 24.45 17.54 -1.62
CA LEU A 95 23.28 18.41 -1.67
C LEU A 95 22.91 18.83 -3.09
N SER A 96 23.93 19.07 -3.93
CA SER A 96 23.75 19.56 -5.30
C SER A 96 23.36 18.48 -6.31
N LEU A 97 23.73 17.22 -6.06
CA LEU A 97 23.50 16.10 -6.97
C LEU A 97 22.35 15.17 -6.52
N ALA A 98 21.91 15.24 -5.26
CA ALA A 98 20.82 14.40 -4.76
C ALA A 98 19.48 14.73 -5.42
N ASN A 99 18.74 13.70 -5.83
CA ASN A 99 17.39 13.86 -6.37
C ASN A 99 16.41 14.26 -5.25
N GLN A 100 15.26 14.82 -5.63
CA GLN A 100 14.17 15.12 -4.68
C GLN A 100 13.39 13.85 -4.29
N THR A 101 14.09 12.87 -3.70
CA THR A 101 13.51 11.62 -3.20
C THR A 101 13.82 11.43 -1.72
N ILE A 102 12.95 10.67 -1.03
CA ILE A 102 13.14 10.35 0.39
C ILE A 102 14.49 9.66 0.64
N GLY A 103 14.88 8.71 -0.21
CA GLY A 103 16.13 7.95 -0.06
C GLY A 103 17.39 8.80 -0.19
N ASP A 104 17.37 9.82 -1.06
CA ASP A 104 18.54 10.66 -1.34
C ASP A 104 18.68 11.83 -0.37
N LYS A 105 17.58 12.38 0.18
CA LYS A 105 17.62 13.62 0.99
C LYS A 105 17.15 13.50 2.43
N ALA A 106 16.27 12.57 2.80
CA ALA A 106 15.71 12.55 4.16
C ALA A 106 16.77 12.40 5.25
N TRP A 107 17.87 11.67 4.95
CA TRP A 107 18.99 11.48 5.88
C TRP A 107 19.72 12.79 6.24
N MET A 108 19.65 13.81 5.38
CA MET A 108 20.25 15.14 5.60
C MET A 108 19.61 15.89 6.78
N LYS A 109 18.44 15.44 7.23
CA LYS A 109 17.70 15.96 8.39
C LYS A 109 17.76 15.01 9.60
N ARG A 110 18.44 13.86 9.49
CA ARG A 110 18.58 12.90 10.59
C ARG A 110 19.61 13.33 11.60
N VAL A 111 19.26 13.20 12.87
CA VAL A 111 20.10 13.55 14.01
C VAL A 111 20.12 12.41 15.01
N ILE A 112 21.30 12.02 15.47
CA ILE A 112 21.44 11.04 16.55
C ILE A 112 21.76 11.77 17.85
N HIS A 113 21.04 11.44 18.93
CA HIS A 113 21.31 11.90 20.28
C HIS A 113 21.66 10.73 21.21
N ASN A 114 22.92 10.64 21.60
CA ASN A 114 23.38 9.72 22.64
C ASN A 114 23.42 10.42 23.99
N SER A 115 22.67 9.90 24.97
CA SER A 115 22.52 10.48 26.31
C SER A 115 23.01 9.50 27.39
N GLY A 116 24.13 9.85 28.02
CA GLY A 116 24.87 9.02 28.97
C GLY A 116 25.12 9.79 30.26
N GLY A 117 25.50 9.10 31.33
CA GLY A 117 25.74 9.67 32.64
C GLY A 117 25.74 8.59 33.71
N PHE A 118 26.22 8.92 34.90
CA PHE A 118 26.14 8.00 36.04
C PHE A 118 24.74 7.96 36.65
N SER A 119 24.47 6.96 37.49
CA SER A 119 23.27 6.88 38.32
C SER A 119 22.97 8.20 39.04
N GLY A 120 21.86 8.85 38.68
CA GLY A 120 21.43 10.18 39.18
C GLY A 120 21.49 11.31 38.15
N GLU A 121 22.31 11.20 37.10
CA GLU A 121 22.47 12.23 36.04
C GLU A 121 21.66 11.90 34.77
N ILE A 122 21.38 10.61 34.53
CA ILE A 122 20.73 10.09 33.32
C ILE A 122 19.41 10.81 32.99
N SER A 123 18.57 11.05 34.01
CA SER A 123 17.26 11.70 33.82
C SER A 123 17.39 13.17 33.39
N VAL A 124 18.36 13.88 33.96
CA VAL A 124 18.62 15.29 33.65
C VAL A 124 19.16 15.42 32.22
N ILE A 125 20.14 14.59 31.85
CA ILE A 125 20.75 14.60 30.51
C ILE A 125 19.71 14.21 29.45
N ARG A 126 18.86 13.22 29.73
CA ARG A 126 17.72 12.87 28.85
C ARG A 126 16.76 14.04 28.64
N ASN A 127 16.44 14.80 29.69
CA ASN A 127 15.57 15.97 29.56
C ASN A 127 16.22 17.07 28.73
N TYR A 128 17.53 17.28 28.89
CA TYR A 128 18.28 18.25 28.10
C TYR A 128 18.39 17.86 26.63
N THR A 129 18.72 16.61 26.30
CA THR A 129 18.74 16.16 24.90
C THR A 129 17.35 16.19 24.27
N THR A 130 16.29 15.89 25.04
CA THR A 130 14.90 16.09 24.58
C THR A 130 14.60 17.57 24.31
N SER A 131 15.05 18.48 25.18
CA SER A 131 14.89 19.92 24.94
C SER A 131 15.62 20.38 23.68
N MET A 132 16.83 19.87 23.44
CA MET A 132 17.60 20.18 22.23
C MET A 132 16.94 19.61 20.97
N ALA A 133 16.46 18.36 21.04
CA ALA A 133 15.72 17.70 19.96
C ALA A 133 14.50 18.54 19.56
N ASN A 134 13.70 18.96 20.55
CA ASN A 134 12.53 19.81 20.30
C ASN A 134 12.89 21.16 19.64
N THR A 135 14.03 21.77 19.99
CA THR A 135 14.47 23.00 19.33
C THR A 135 14.76 22.77 17.85
N LEU A 136 15.50 21.72 17.50
CA LEU A 136 15.92 21.46 16.13
C LEU A 136 14.83 20.81 15.25
N SER A 137 13.94 20.02 15.85
CA SER A 137 12.81 19.43 15.13
C SER A 137 11.73 20.46 14.74
N ASN A 138 11.60 21.54 15.50
CA ASN A 138 10.54 22.53 15.28
C ASN A 138 10.99 23.80 14.57
N ASN A 139 12.30 24.02 14.39
CA ASN A 139 12.83 25.16 13.64
C ASN A 139 13.00 24.81 12.14
N ARG A 140 13.65 25.67 11.36
CA ARG A 140 13.81 25.53 9.89
C ARG A 140 14.55 24.26 9.48
N PHE A 141 15.31 23.65 10.39
CA PHE A 141 16.02 22.40 10.13
C PHE A 141 15.08 21.20 10.04
N GLY A 142 13.99 21.15 10.82
CA GLY A 142 13.03 20.04 10.78
C GLY A 142 13.66 18.68 11.08
N ALA A 143 14.46 18.57 12.15
CA ALA A 143 15.21 17.35 12.45
C ALA A 143 14.33 16.13 12.75
N GLU A 144 14.72 14.97 12.22
CA GLU A 144 14.32 13.64 12.69
C GLU A 144 15.35 13.15 13.71
N VAL A 145 14.99 13.18 15.00
CA VAL A 145 15.93 12.86 16.08
C VAL A 145 15.75 11.41 16.55
N TYR A 146 16.84 10.65 16.51
CA TYR A 146 16.96 9.29 17.03
C TYR A 146 17.68 9.29 18.37
N PRO A 147 16.95 9.15 19.49
CA PRO A 147 17.55 9.16 20.82
C PRO A 147 18.01 7.77 21.27
N PHE A 148 19.20 7.71 21.86
CA PHE A 148 19.76 6.53 22.52
C PHE A 148 20.13 6.89 23.96
N TYR A 149 19.61 6.12 24.92
CA TYR A 149 19.80 6.35 26.35
C TYR A 149 20.52 5.17 27.01
N LYS A 150 21.48 5.45 27.90
CA LYS A 150 21.95 4.43 28.84
C LYS A 150 20.91 4.22 29.95
N THR A 151 20.64 2.97 30.29
CA THR A 151 19.71 2.57 31.37
C THR A 151 20.42 2.08 32.63
N SER A 152 21.74 1.84 32.54
CA SER A 152 22.63 1.38 33.61
C SER A 152 24.05 1.89 33.36
N ASP A 153 24.92 1.74 34.36
CA ASP A 153 26.36 2.05 34.24
C ASP A 153 27.13 0.97 33.41
N ASP A 154 26.48 -0.14 33.08
CA ASP A 154 27.03 -1.25 32.27
C ASP A 154 27.25 -0.87 30.78
N PRO A 155 28.14 -1.57 30.04
CA PRO A 155 28.37 -1.35 28.62
C PRO A 155 27.07 -1.41 27.80
N VAL A 156 26.99 -0.58 26.77
CA VAL A 156 25.83 -0.45 25.88
C VAL A 156 25.39 -1.82 25.37
N GLN A 157 24.09 -2.12 25.45
CA GLN A 157 23.52 -3.33 24.84
C GLN A 157 23.88 -3.39 23.35
N ILE A 158 24.42 -4.52 22.89
CA ILE A 158 24.92 -4.74 21.52
C ILE A 158 23.93 -4.22 20.45
N SER A 159 22.62 -4.39 20.69
CA SER A 159 21.55 -3.94 19.80
C SER A 159 21.48 -2.42 19.57
N ALA A 160 21.87 -1.59 20.54
CA ALA A 160 21.86 -0.12 20.38
C ALA A 160 23.06 0.36 19.55
N TYR A 161 24.23 -0.28 19.71
CA TYR A 161 25.41 -0.01 18.90
C TYR A 161 25.18 -0.39 17.43
N GLU A 162 24.61 -1.57 17.17
CA GLU A 162 24.22 -2.01 15.81
C GLU A 162 23.26 -1.03 15.15
N LYS A 163 22.26 -0.51 15.89
CA LYS A 163 21.31 0.46 15.34
C LYS A 163 21.96 1.82 15.03
N ILE A 164 22.87 2.28 15.87
CA ILE A 164 23.63 3.51 15.61
C ILE A 164 24.49 3.34 14.35
N LEU A 165 25.15 2.19 14.21
CA LEU A 165 25.96 1.86 13.04
C LEU A 165 25.11 1.83 11.76
N GLU A 166 23.94 1.20 11.81
CA GLU A 166 22.98 1.16 10.71
C GLU A 166 22.56 2.58 10.28
N LEU A 167 22.14 3.42 11.23
CA LEU A 167 21.71 4.79 10.96
C LEU A 167 22.84 5.64 10.36
N LEU A 168 24.06 5.57 10.93
CA LEU A 168 25.22 6.30 10.42
C LEU A 168 25.57 5.88 8.99
N ASN A 169 25.53 4.58 8.71
CA ASN A 169 25.79 4.05 7.36
C ASN A 169 24.69 4.45 6.36
N GLN A 170 23.43 4.61 6.81
CA GLN A 170 22.34 5.17 6.01
C GLN A 170 22.40 6.71 5.89
N GLY A 171 23.27 7.37 6.64
CA GLY A 171 23.47 8.81 6.63
C GLY A 171 22.82 9.52 7.82
N VAL A 172 23.62 10.40 8.45
CA VAL A 172 23.23 11.26 9.57
C VAL A 172 23.88 12.61 9.37
N SER A 173 23.12 13.68 9.62
CA SER A 173 23.58 15.06 9.46
C SER A 173 24.32 15.55 10.70
N ILE A 174 23.75 15.30 11.88
CA ILE A 174 24.33 15.70 13.17
C ILE A 174 24.34 14.51 14.12
N TRP A 175 25.46 14.27 14.76
CA TRP A 175 25.60 13.26 15.79
C TRP A 175 26.05 13.90 17.10
N SER A 176 25.15 13.93 18.09
CA SER A 176 25.44 14.53 19.39
C SER A 176 25.54 13.50 20.49
N ILE A 177 26.60 13.60 21.29
CA ILE A 177 26.86 12.71 22.41
C ILE A 177 26.98 13.57 23.66
N PHE A 178 26.09 13.34 24.62
CA PHE A 178 26.01 14.08 25.87
C PHE A 178 26.22 13.11 27.03
N GLY A 179 27.32 13.27 27.75
CA GLY A 179 27.70 12.44 28.88
C GLY A 179 29.17 12.65 29.28
N HIS A 180 29.74 11.69 30.00
CA HIS A 180 31.16 11.73 30.37
C HIS A 180 32.05 11.50 29.14
N SER A 181 33.21 12.16 29.09
CA SER A 181 34.17 11.91 28.02
C SER A 181 35.60 12.25 28.43
N SER A 182 36.55 11.77 27.63
CA SER A 182 37.98 12.02 27.71
C SER A 182 38.51 12.36 26.31
N ALA A 183 39.82 12.62 26.19
CA ALA A 183 40.47 12.82 24.89
C ALA A 183 40.39 11.60 23.95
N PHE A 184 40.13 10.39 24.48
CA PHE A 184 40.21 9.14 23.73
C PHE A 184 38.91 8.32 23.70
N ALA A 185 37.93 8.67 24.53
CA ALA A 185 36.67 7.93 24.68
C ALA A 185 35.53 8.87 25.06
N VAL A 186 34.31 8.49 24.69
CA VAL A 186 33.05 9.13 25.09
C VAL A 186 32.18 8.11 25.82
N ASP A 187 31.17 8.59 26.54
CA ASP A 187 30.31 7.75 27.38
C ASP A 187 29.67 6.58 26.60
N PHE A 188 29.32 6.80 25.33
CA PHE A 188 28.85 5.74 24.45
C PHE A 188 30.03 5.08 23.75
N ASP A 189 30.03 3.75 23.69
CA ASP A 189 30.93 3.07 22.77
C ASP A 189 30.48 3.39 21.33
N ILE A 190 31.33 4.14 20.64
CA ILE A 190 31.16 4.53 19.25
C ILE A 190 32.17 3.81 18.35
N GLY A 191 32.81 2.75 18.85
CA GLY A 191 33.78 1.95 18.11
C GLY A 191 34.90 2.79 17.48
N GLN A 192 35.44 2.28 16.38
CA GLN A 192 36.48 2.94 15.60
C GLN A 192 35.95 3.44 14.26
N PRO A 193 36.52 4.52 13.69
CA PRO A 193 36.10 5.02 12.37
C PRO A 193 36.06 3.94 11.27
N GLY A 194 36.91 2.92 11.35
CA GLY A 194 36.95 1.80 10.41
C GLY A 194 35.69 0.92 10.37
N ALA A 195 34.85 0.94 11.42
CA ALA A 195 33.60 0.19 11.45
C ALA A 195 32.50 0.82 10.57
N TYR A 196 32.61 2.11 10.27
CA TYR A 196 31.61 2.85 9.51
C TYR A 196 31.84 2.77 8.00
N SER A 197 30.74 2.71 7.25
CA SER A 197 30.67 2.73 5.79
C SER A 197 29.83 3.90 5.28
N ASN A 198 29.89 5.05 5.97
CA ASN A 198 29.10 6.25 5.70
C ASN A 198 29.72 7.16 4.62
N TYR A 199 30.21 6.56 3.54
CA TYR A 199 30.84 7.28 2.43
C TYR A 199 29.91 8.37 1.88
N GLY A 200 30.43 9.60 1.75
CA GLY A 200 29.69 10.78 1.31
C GLY A 200 28.65 11.32 2.31
N ARG A 201 28.37 10.64 3.43
CA ARG A 201 27.32 11.00 4.41
C ARG A 201 27.93 11.23 5.79
N TYR A 202 28.77 12.26 5.89
CA TYR A 202 29.60 12.53 7.06
C TYR A 202 28.88 13.43 8.08
N PRO A 203 28.57 12.97 9.30
CA PRO A 203 27.92 13.80 10.30
C PRO A 203 28.86 14.88 10.84
N LEU A 204 28.27 16.00 11.28
CA LEU A 204 28.87 16.89 12.27
C LEU A 204 28.73 16.25 13.65
N MET A 205 29.86 16.01 14.33
CA MET A 205 29.85 15.50 15.70
C MET A 205 29.87 16.66 16.71
N LEU A 206 28.91 16.67 17.63
CA LEU A 206 28.83 17.62 18.75
C LEU A 206 28.91 16.85 20.07
N ILE A 207 30.06 16.94 20.74
CA ILE A 207 30.32 16.19 21.97
C ILE A 207 30.19 17.13 23.16
N LEU A 208 29.14 16.89 23.92
CA LEU A 208 28.80 17.59 25.15
C LEU A 208 29.36 16.80 26.33
N GLY A 209 30.67 16.88 26.52
CA GLY A 209 31.40 16.26 27.62
C GLY A 209 32.80 16.87 27.81
N CYS A 210 33.57 16.34 28.76
CA CYS A 210 34.89 16.87 29.12
C CYS A 210 36.02 16.40 28.18
N PHE A 211 37.04 17.23 27.97
CA PHE A 211 38.33 16.88 27.32
C PHE A 211 38.33 16.33 25.88
N SER A 212 37.18 15.95 25.31
CA SER A 212 37.13 15.26 24.02
C SER A 212 37.56 16.14 22.84
N GLY A 213 37.61 17.47 23.02
CA GLY A 213 38.12 18.41 22.01
C GLY A 213 39.65 18.52 21.94
N GLN A 214 40.39 17.87 22.84
CA GLN A 214 41.85 17.97 22.92
C GLN A 214 42.53 17.39 21.68
N CYS A 215 43.03 18.23 20.77
CA CYS A 215 43.86 17.82 19.64
C CYS A 215 45.35 18.16 19.81
N SER A 216 45.74 18.70 20.98
CA SER A 216 47.10 19.14 21.31
C SER A 216 48.00 18.04 21.91
N LEU A 217 47.45 16.84 22.13
CA LEU A 217 48.18 15.70 22.66
C LEU A 217 49.09 15.06 21.60
N THR A 218 50.16 14.38 22.04
CA THR A 218 51.09 13.69 21.13
C THR A 218 50.46 12.49 20.42
N GLN A 219 49.48 11.85 21.04
CA GLN A 219 48.68 10.78 20.44
C GLN A 219 47.40 11.37 19.80
N PRO A 220 46.91 10.80 18.68
CA PRO A 220 45.65 11.24 18.07
C PRO A 220 44.47 11.02 19.02
N SER A 221 43.74 12.11 19.30
CA SER A 221 42.49 12.08 20.05
C SER A 221 41.35 11.46 19.26
N ILE A 222 40.23 11.16 19.93
CA ILE A 222 39.05 10.61 19.27
C ILE A 222 38.50 11.54 18.17
N GLY A 223 38.49 12.87 18.40
CA GLY A 223 38.07 13.84 17.39
C GLY A 223 38.95 13.78 16.13
N GLU A 224 40.27 13.71 16.31
CA GLU A 224 41.22 13.60 15.20
C GLU A 224 41.01 12.32 14.40
N ARG A 225 40.77 11.19 15.08
CA ARG A 225 40.54 9.90 14.42
C ARG A 225 39.29 9.92 13.54
N PHE A 226 38.19 10.51 14.01
CA PHE A 226 36.94 10.59 13.23
C PHE A 226 37.03 11.62 12.09
N VAL A 227 37.67 12.77 12.32
CA VAL A 227 37.82 13.81 11.30
C VAL A 227 38.82 13.42 10.22
N LEU A 228 39.91 12.70 10.54
CA LEU A 228 40.96 12.33 9.59
C LEU A 228 40.77 10.95 8.95
N ALA A 229 39.73 10.20 9.31
CA ALA A 229 39.43 8.94 8.64
C ALA A 229 39.03 9.18 7.17
N ALA A 230 39.74 8.53 6.25
CA ALA A 230 39.45 8.59 4.82
C ALA A 230 38.10 7.91 4.51
N ASP A 231 37.28 8.58 3.69
CA ASP A 231 36.02 8.08 3.15
C ASP A 231 34.95 7.67 4.19
N ARG A 232 35.13 8.04 5.47
CA ARG A 232 34.24 7.68 6.58
C ARG A 232 34.42 8.61 7.79
N GLY A 233 33.64 8.35 8.84
CA GLY A 233 33.73 9.09 10.10
C GLY A 233 32.97 10.40 10.02
N ALA A 234 33.54 11.48 10.55
CA ALA A 234 32.86 12.77 10.69
C ALA A 234 33.42 13.83 9.72
N ILE A 235 32.61 14.83 9.39
CA ILE A 235 33.08 16.01 8.64
C ILE A 235 33.73 17.05 9.56
N ALA A 236 33.21 17.18 10.77
CA ALA A 236 33.70 18.11 11.76
C ALA A 236 33.36 17.60 13.16
N TYR A 237 34.13 18.04 14.15
CA TYR A 237 34.03 17.59 15.53
C TYR A 237 34.14 18.77 16.49
N ILE A 238 33.07 19.04 17.24
CA ILE A 238 32.98 20.15 18.19
C ILE A 238 32.94 19.56 19.60
N ALA A 239 33.90 19.94 20.42
CA ALA A 239 33.98 19.44 21.79
C ALA A 239 34.79 20.36 22.70
N SER A 240 34.58 20.20 24.01
CA SER A 240 35.33 20.91 25.03
C SER A 240 36.73 20.33 25.23
N VAL A 241 37.75 21.19 25.36
CA VAL A 241 39.14 20.75 25.63
C VAL A 241 39.44 20.52 27.12
N ASN A 242 38.50 20.82 28.03
CA ASN A 242 38.69 20.71 29.49
C ASN A 242 37.36 20.43 30.22
N TYR A 243 37.37 20.45 31.56
CA TYR A 243 36.20 20.27 32.42
C TYR A 243 35.03 21.16 32.01
N SER A 244 33.84 20.55 31.94
CA SER A 244 32.58 21.22 31.61
C SER A 244 31.46 20.74 32.53
N PHE A 245 30.42 21.55 32.66
CA PHE A 245 29.26 21.27 33.51
C PHE A 245 28.05 20.95 32.65
N VAL A 246 27.21 20.01 33.09
CA VAL A 246 26.07 19.48 32.32
C VAL A 246 25.09 20.58 31.91
N ASP A 247 24.74 21.48 32.82
CA ASP A 247 23.84 22.61 32.54
C ASP A 247 24.42 23.65 31.57
N ALA A 248 25.73 23.92 31.66
CA ALA A 248 26.47 24.77 30.73
C ALA A 248 26.49 24.16 29.31
N LEU A 249 26.78 22.86 29.20
CA LEU A 249 26.80 22.13 27.94
C LEU A 249 25.42 22.11 27.27
N HIS A 250 24.35 21.89 28.04
CA HIS A 250 22.99 21.99 27.52
C HIS A 250 22.66 23.41 27.02
N SER A 251 22.98 24.44 27.80
CA SER A 251 22.71 25.83 27.43
C SER A 251 23.42 26.21 26.12
N TYR A 252 24.68 25.78 25.98
CA TYR A 252 25.46 25.99 24.76
C TYR A 252 24.89 25.18 23.57
N GLY A 253 24.66 23.88 23.74
CA GLY A 253 24.19 22.99 22.67
C GLY A 253 22.79 23.36 22.17
N ARG A 254 21.88 23.72 23.07
CA ARG A 254 20.52 24.20 22.70
C ARG A 254 20.58 25.52 21.93
N GLN A 255 21.38 26.48 22.37
CA GLN A 255 21.53 27.75 21.65
C GLN A 255 22.18 27.55 20.28
N TYR A 256 23.14 26.63 20.18
CA TYR A 256 23.76 26.27 18.91
C TYR A 256 22.74 25.68 17.93
N TYR A 257 21.88 24.77 18.37
CA TYR A 257 20.79 24.22 17.56
C TYR A 257 19.74 25.26 17.18
N ASP A 258 19.38 26.17 18.08
CA ASP A 258 18.48 27.29 17.82
C ASP A 258 19.01 28.17 16.69
N ARG A 259 20.31 28.48 16.72
CA ARG A 259 20.98 29.22 15.65
C ARG A 259 21.03 28.43 14.34
N LEU A 260 21.48 27.18 14.40
CA LEU A 260 21.71 26.33 13.22
C LEU A 260 20.44 26.10 12.40
N GLY A 261 19.29 25.92 13.04
CA GLY A 261 18.00 25.82 12.36
C GLY A 261 17.16 27.10 12.40
N GLY A 262 17.73 28.23 12.80
CA GLY A 262 17.05 29.52 12.92
C GLY A 262 17.74 30.61 12.11
N ALA A 263 18.27 31.62 12.80
CA ALA A 263 18.88 32.79 12.17
C ALA A 263 20.19 32.49 11.39
N ASP A 264 20.81 31.35 11.62
CA ASP A 264 22.01 30.90 10.91
C ASP A 264 21.78 29.67 10.02
N TYR A 265 20.52 29.34 9.73
CA TYR A 265 20.20 28.30 8.76
C TYR A 265 20.89 28.58 7.41
N GLY A 266 21.61 27.58 6.90
CA GLY A 266 22.42 27.69 5.68
C GLY A 266 23.78 28.40 5.82
N LYS A 267 24.12 28.93 7.00
CA LYS A 267 25.47 29.46 7.26
C LYS A 267 26.43 28.34 7.66
N SER A 268 27.72 28.64 7.63
CA SER A 268 28.75 27.70 8.04
C SER A 268 28.67 27.38 9.53
N VAL A 269 29.03 26.15 9.92
CA VAL A 269 29.07 25.68 11.31
C VAL A 269 29.89 26.59 12.22
N GLY A 270 30.99 27.17 11.72
CA GLY A 270 31.84 28.09 12.48
C GLY A 270 31.17 29.44 12.77
N LEU A 271 30.41 29.99 11.83
CA LEU A 271 29.63 31.22 12.06
C LEU A 271 28.50 30.98 13.06
N ALA A 272 27.81 29.84 12.99
CA ALA A 272 26.81 29.48 13.98
C ALA A 272 27.42 29.40 15.39
N LEU A 273 28.66 28.90 15.54
CA LEU A 273 29.38 28.90 16.83
C LEU A 273 29.70 30.33 17.30
N VAL A 274 30.18 31.20 16.41
CA VAL A 274 30.45 32.61 16.72
C VAL A 274 29.20 33.33 17.23
N HIS A 275 28.05 33.15 16.56
CA HIS A 275 26.81 33.77 16.98
C HIS A 275 26.24 33.14 18.27
N THR A 276 26.44 31.84 18.47
CA THR A 276 26.12 31.18 19.74
C THR A 276 26.91 31.78 20.90
N VAL A 277 28.22 31.99 20.73
CA VAL A 277 29.04 32.68 21.72
C VAL A 277 28.55 34.12 21.93
N THR A 278 28.18 34.80 20.84
CA THR A 278 27.67 36.17 20.88
C THR A 278 26.38 36.31 21.68
N ASP A 279 25.47 35.35 21.61
CA ASP A 279 24.22 35.35 22.38
C ASP A 279 24.42 35.06 23.84
N LEU A 280 25.36 34.17 24.15
CA LEU A 280 25.61 33.71 25.51
C LEU A 280 26.64 34.57 26.26
N LYS A 281 27.30 35.52 25.59
CA LYS A 281 28.43 36.29 26.12
C LYS A 281 28.15 37.09 27.39
N ALA A 282 26.89 37.44 27.64
CA ALA A 282 26.47 38.21 28.82
C ALA A 282 26.28 37.34 30.08
N THR A 283 26.47 36.03 29.97
CA THR A 283 26.33 35.11 31.11
C THR A 283 27.33 35.42 32.23
N GLN A 284 26.86 35.28 33.47
CA GLN A 284 27.70 35.35 34.68
C GLN A 284 28.02 33.97 35.25
N TYR A 285 27.49 32.89 34.66
CA TYR A 285 27.72 31.53 35.13
C TYR A 285 29.12 31.04 34.73
N PRO A 286 30.06 30.83 35.68
CA PRO A 286 31.44 30.50 35.34
C PRO A 286 31.60 29.23 34.49
N GLY A 287 30.72 28.24 34.69
CA GLY A 287 30.72 27.01 33.91
C GLY A 287 30.43 27.26 32.43
N LEU A 288 29.44 28.11 32.13
CA LEU A 288 29.14 28.48 30.74
C LEU A 288 30.23 29.36 30.14
N ILE A 289 30.77 30.33 30.89
CA ILE A 289 31.92 31.15 30.44
C ILE A 289 33.08 30.24 30.00
N ALA A 290 33.41 29.20 30.75
CA ALA A 290 34.46 28.26 30.39
C ALA A 290 34.17 27.54 29.06
N VAL A 291 32.95 27.04 28.87
CA VAL A 291 32.51 26.39 27.61
C VAL A 291 32.61 27.35 26.43
N LEU A 292 32.26 28.63 26.61
CA LEU A 292 32.38 29.66 25.58
C LEU A 292 33.82 29.94 25.14
N HIS A 293 34.85 29.53 25.91
CA HIS A 293 36.26 29.76 25.57
C HIS A 293 36.98 28.51 25.09
N GLN A 294 36.56 27.35 25.61
CA GLN A 294 37.31 26.12 25.52
C GLN A 294 36.70 25.10 24.55
N ASN A 295 35.53 25.39 23.95
CA ASN A 295 35.01 24.59 22.85
C ASN A 295 35.84 24.81 21.59
N LEU A 296 36.34 23.70 21.04
CA LEU A 296 37.20 23.68 19.86
C LEU A 296 36.45 22.98 18.72
N LEU A 297 36.50 23.59 17.54
CA LEU A 297 36.05 23.01 16.28
C LEU A 297 37.24 22.36 15.56
N GLN A 298 37.24 21.03 15.50
CA GLN A 298 38.14 20.28 14.63
C GLN A 298 37.45 20.10 13.27
N GLY A 299 38.16 20.44 12.19
CA GLY A 299 37.62 20.56 10.83
C GLY A 299 37.52 22.00 10.35
N ASP A 300 36.99 22.15 9.15
CA ASP A 300 36.88 23.41 8.42
C ASP A 300 35.68 24.23 8.95
N PRO A 301 35.91 25.45 9.48
CA PRO A 301 34.85 26.31 10.00
C PRO A 301 33.86 26.81 8.94
N ALA A 302 34.17 26.70 7.64
CA ALA A 302 33.33 27.15 6.53
C ALA A 302 32.27 26.12 6.10
N ILE A 303 32.34 24.87 6.57
CA ILE A 303 31.41 23.80 6.21
C ILE A 303 29.98 24.15 6.61
N ARG A 304 29.02 23.78 5.76
CA ARG A 304 27.59 23.97 5.99
C ARG A 304 26.92 22.61 6.20
N ILE A 305 25.96 22.58 7.13
CA ILE A 305 25.08 21.42 7.31
C ILE A 305 23.91 21.58 6.34
N TYR A 306 23.62 20.52 5.58
CA TYR A 306 22.66 20.42 4.47
C TYR A 306 21.43 21.32 4.62
N ALA A 307 21.54 22.57 4.14
CA ALA A 307 20.45 23.52 4.16
C ALA A 307 19.75 23.48 2.81
N HIS A 308 18.42 23.45 2.84
CA HIS A 308 17.59 23.33 1.67
C HIS A 308 17.07 24.72 1.26
N ASP A 309 16.85 24.93 -0.03
CA ASP A 309 16.44 26.23 -0.58
C ASP A 309 14.96 26.58 -0.30
N GLY A 310 14.17 25.59 0.11
CA GLY A 310 12.78 25.72 0.53
C GLY A 310 12.19 24.37 0.96
N PRO A 311 10.88 24.32 1.26
CA PRO A 311 10.20 23.07 1.60
C PRO A 311 10.11 22.13 0.39
N ASP A 312 9.93 20.84 0.67
CA ASP A 312 9.72 19.77 -0.32
C ASP A 312 8.89 18.64 0.31
N TYR A 313 7.61 18.53 -0.06
CA TYR A 313 6.61 17.66 0.55
C TYR A 313 6.24 16.46 -0.33
N LEU A 314 6.44 15.24 0.18
CA LEU A 314 6.16 14.00 -0.53
C LEU A 314 5.24 13.07 0.25
N VAL A 315 4.56 12.20 -0.48
CA VAL A 315 3.87 11.03 0.08
C VAL A 315 4.83 9.83 0.09
N ASP A 316 5.02 9.20 1.24
CA ASP A 316 5.85 7.99 1.35
C ASP A 316 5.07 6.75 0.92
N ASN A 317 5.31 6.30 -0.32
CA ASN A 317 4.60 5.18 -0.91
C ASN A 317 4.73 3.86 -0.13
N GLN A 318 5.81 3.65 0.62
CA GLN A 318 6.05 2.43 1.39
C GLN A 318 5.14 2.33 2.62
N THR A 319 4.54 3.45 3.02
CA THR A 319 3.69 3.55 4.21
C THR A 319 2.20 3.52 3.88
N VAL A 320 1.84 3.63 2.59
CA VAL A 320 0.44 3.64 2.14
C VAL A 320 -0.18 2.27 2.40
N LYS A 321 -1.21 2.25 3.24
CA LYS A 321 -1.93 1.04 3.65
C LYS A 321 -3.43 1.30 3.64
N PHE A 322 -4.16 0.32 3.12
CA PHE A 322 -5.61 0.24 3.20
C PHE A 322 -5.99 -0.89 4.15
N ASP A 323 -6.93 -0.64 5.05
CA ASP A 323 -7.47 -1.62 5.98
C ASP A 323 -9.00 -1.56 5.96
N PRO A 324 -9.70 -2.62 5.47
CA PRO A 324 -9.15 -3.88 4.93
C PRO A 324 -8.49 -3.72 3.54
N ASN A 325 -7.63 -4.67 3.14
CA ASN A 325 -7.13 -4.79 1.76
C ASN A 325 -7.02 -6.28 1.33
N PRO A 326 -7.85 -6.77 0.40
CA PRO A 326 -8.77 -6.02 -0.47
C PRO A 326 -9.97 -5.41 0.29
N ILE A 327 -10.67 -4.47 -0.34
CA ILE A 327 -11.82 -3.77 0.26
C ILE A 327 -13.13 -4.40 -0.22
N GLY A 328 -13.96 -4.88 0.72
CA GLY A 328 -15.31 -5.34 0.39
C GLY A 328 -16.31 -4.18 0.27
N LEU A 329 -17.19 -4.20 -0.73
CA LEU A 329 -18.23 -3.19 -0.97
C LEU A 329 -19.35 -3.23 0.08
N GLU A 330 -19.43 -4.29 0.88
CA GLU A 330 -20.28 -4.33 2.06
C GLU A 330 -19.80 -3.38 3.17
N ASN A 331 -18.52 -2.98 3.15
CA ASN A 331 -18.00 -1.98 4.07
C ASN A 331 -18.52 -0.59 3.68
N THR A 332 -18.87 0.21 4.69
CA THR A 332 -19.23 1.63 4.47
C THR A 332 -17.99 2.51 4.33
N THR A 333 -16.90 2.15 5.00
CA THR A 333 -15.62 2.86 4.99
C THR A 333 -14.44 1.89 4.88
N ALA A 334 -13.30 2.38 4.40
CA ALA A 334 -12.00 1.71 4.55
C ALA A 334 -10.98 2.69 5.12
N LYS A 335 -10.12 2.24 6.04
CA LYS A 335 -9.08 3.08 6.61
C LYS A 335 -7.90 3.19 5.64
N LEU A 336 -7.52 4.41 5.30
CA LEU A 336 -6.28 4.74 4.60
C LEU A 336 -5.27 5.29 5.61
N THR A 337 -4.05 4.76 5.60
CA THR A 337 -2.91 5.25 6.39
C THR A 337 -1.71 5.51 5.49
N PHE A 338 -1.03 6.63 5.65
CA PHE A 338 0.22 6.94 4.95
C PHE A 338 0.99 8.05 5.66
N ASP A 339 2.26 8.23 5.34
CA ASP A 339 3.10 9.30 5.87
C ASP A 339 3.30 10.41 4.84
N ALA A 340 3.11 11.65 5.28
CA ALA A 340 3.54 12.86 4.58
C ALA A 340 4.93 13.26 5.10
N VAL A 341 5.87 13.50 4.19
CA VAL A 341 7.30 13.73 4.50
C VAL A 341 7.74 15.06 3.93
N ASN A 342 8.49 15.84 4.70
CA ASN A 342 9.21 17.03 4.24
C ASN A 342 10.71 16.75 4.19
N ILE A 343 11.28 16.64 2.99
CA ILE A 343 12.73 16.44 2.79
C ILE A 343 13.49 17.75 2.56
N GLY A 344 12.78 18.88 2.56
CA GLY A 344 13.32 20.23 2.43
C GLY A 344 13.32 21.01 3.75
N GLU A 345 13.28 22.33 3.64
CA GLU A 345 13.21 23.27 4.77
C GLU A 345 11.86 23.16 5.51
N ASN A 346 11.87 23.28 6.83
CA ASN A 346 10.65 23.43 7.61
C ASN A 346 10.25 24.91 7.76
N ILE A 347 9.33 25.37 6.91
CA ILE A 347 8.78 26.73 7.01
C ILE A 347 7.53 26.83 7.91
N GLY A 348 7.06 25.70 8.46
CA GLY A 348 5.79 25.60 9.17
C GLY A 348 4.57 25.86 8.28
N GLY A 349 3.42 26.15 8.89
CA GLY A 349 2.18 26.44 8.16
C GLY A 349 1.31 25.22 7.89
N GLN A 350 0.51 25.30 6.82
CA GLN A 350 -0.46 24.26 6.43
C GLN A 350 -0.33 23.98 4.93
N ILE A 351 -0.62 22.75 4.53
CA ILE A 351 -0.66 22.30 3.14
C ILE A 351 -2.00 21.61 2.85
N ALA A 352 -2.50 21.75 1.63
CA ALA A 352 -3.69 21.03 1.20
C ALA A 352 -3.35 19.55 0.95
N LEU A 353 -4.29 18.66 1.26
CA LEU A 353 -4.23 17.23 0.95
C LEU A 353 -5.45 16.87 0.12
N LYS A 354 -5.22 16.12 -0.95
CA LYS A 354 -6.28 15.58 -1.79
C LYS A 354 -6.13 14.08 -1.97
N VAL A 355 -7.21 13.33 -1.73
CA VAL A 355 -7.32 11.90 -2.04
C VAL A 355 -8.44 11.68 -3.04
N GLU A 356 -8.13 11.05 -4.16
CA GLU A 356 -9.08 10.71 -5.23
C GLU A 356 -9.07 9.22 -5.53
N GLN A 357 -10.20 8.68 -5.97
CA GLN A 357 -10.37 7.30 -6.39
C GLN A 357 -10.86 7.26 -7.84
N ARG A 358 -10.10 6.65 -8.74
CA ARG A 358 -10.55 6.30 -10.08
C ARG A 358 -11.11 4.89 -10.08
N LEU A 359 -12.37 4.78 -10.51
CA LEU A 359 -13.08 3.52 -10.68
C LEU A 359 -12.61 2.77 -11.95
N PRO A 360 -12.93 1.47 -12.09
CA PRO A 360 -12.64 0.71 -13.31
C PRO A 360 -13.18 1.31 -14.61
N ASP A 361 -14.29 2.07 -14.55
CA ASP A 361 -14.88 2.78 -15.69
C ASP A 361 -14.26 4.17 -15.94
N ASN A 362 -13.12 4.46 -15.31
CA ASN A 362 -12.40 5.73 -15.31
C ASN A 362 -13.12 6.92 -14.64
N THR A 363 -14.27 6.71 -13.99
CA THR A 363 -14.90 7.77 -13.17
C THR A 363 -13.99 8.14 -12.01
N LEU A 364 -13.75 9.44 -11.79
CA LEU A 364 -12.95 9.95 -10.67
C LEU A 364 -13.88 10.43 -9.54
N LEU A 365 -13.65 9.93 -8.33
CA LEU A 365 -14.37 10.30 -7.11
C LEU A 365 -13.41 10.99 -6.14
N SER A 366 -13.74 12.20 -5.70
CA SER A 366 -13.01 12.86 -4.60
C SER A 366 -13.40 12.19 -3.28
N ARG A 367 -12.40 11.70 -2.52
CA ARG A 367 -12.61 11.00 -1.26
C ARG A 367 -12.25 11.84 -0.05
N VAL A 368 -11.17 12.60 -0.15
CA VAL A 368 -10.71 13.51 0.89
C VAL A 368 -10.26 14.80 0.24
N LEU A 369 -10.69 15.92 0.81
CA LEU A 369 -10.10 17.23 0.65
C LEU A 369 -9.89 17.76 2.06
N ASP A 370 -8.63 17.97 2.43
CA ASP A 370 -8.25 18.37 3.78
C ASP A 370 -7.14 19.43 3.73
N THR A 371 -6.90 20.10 4.85
CA THR A 371 -5.79 21.02 5.04
C THR A 371 -5.06 20.63 6.32
N ILE A 372 -3.85 20.10 6.17
CA ILE A 372 -3.07 19.53 7.26
C ILE A 372 -1.93 20.47 7.68
N PRO A 373 -1.45 20.42 8.94
CA PRO A 373 -0.21 21.07 9.32
C PRO A 373 0.95 20.54 8.46
N ALA A 374 1.75 21.44 7.90
CA ALA A 374 2.91 21.06 7.10
C ALA A 374 3.91 20.30 7.99
N PRO A 375 4.29 19.05 7.65
CA PRO A 375 5.17 18.26 8.50
C PRO A 375 6.57 18.91 8.57
N PRO A 376 7.16 19.10 9.76
CA PRO A 376 8.55 19.54 9.86
C PRO A 376 9.53 18.54 9.23
N ASN A 377 9.21 17.25 9.35
CA ASN A 377 9.96 16.14 8.78
C ASN A 377 9.05 15.04 8.27
N ARG A 378 8.20 14.49 9.14
CA ARG A 378 7.30 13.39 8.82
C ARG A 378 6.07 13.46 9.71
N SER A 379 4.90 13.19 9.14
CA SER A 379 3.65 13.05 9.86
C SER A 379 2.85 11.87 9.32
N LYS A 380 2.39 11.01 10.23
CA LYS A 380 1.49 9.90 9.89
C LYS A 380 0.07 10.42 9.83
N LEU A 381 -0.62 10.14 8.72
CA LEU A 381 -2.00 10.53 8.48
C LEU A 381 -2.89 9.28 8.38
N GLU A 382 -4.10 9.39 8.93
CA GLU A 382 -5.12 8.34 8.91
C GLU A 382 -6.47 8.94 8.50
N TYR A 383 -7.14 8.33 7.52
CA TYR A 383 -8.45 8.75 7.02
C TYR A 383 -9.39 7.55 6.88
N ASP A 384 -10.65 7.72 7.29
CA ASP A 384 -11.72 6.76 6.98
C ASP A 384 -12.37 7.16 5.65
N LEU A 385 -12.05 6.43 4.58
CA LEU A 385 -12.51 6.73 3.23
C LEU A 385 -13.95 6.22 3.02
N PRO A 386 -14.89 7.07 2.55
CA PRO A 386 -16.23 6.61 2.20
C PRO A 386 -16.20 5.76 0.93
N LEU A 387 -16.83 4.58 0.97
CA LEU A 387 -16.85 3.63 -0.15
C LEU A 387 -18.08 3.74 -1.04
N ALA A 388 -18.99 4.68 -0.75
CA ALA A 388 -20.15 4.94 -1.58
C ALA A 388 -19.73 5.30 -3.02
N GLY A 389 -20.36 4.64 -4.00
CA GLY A 389 -20.06 4.80 -5.42
C GLY A 389 -18.82 4.03 -5.91
N SER A 390 -18.09 3.33 -5.03
CA SER A 390 -17.02 2.41 -5.46
C SER A 390 -17.59 1.22 -6.24
N LYS A 391 -16.79 0.67 -7.16
CA LYS A 391 -17.16 -0.45 -8.04
C LYS A 391 -16.23 -1.63 -7.84
N ILE A 392 -16.75 -2.83 -8.09
CA ILE A 392 -15.98 -4.09 -8.08
C ILE A 392 -14.86 -3.99 -9.12
N GLY A 393 -13.66 -4.47 -8.77
CA GLY A 393 -12.47 -4.43 -9.61
C GLY A 393 -11.35 -3.56 -9.03
N PHE A 394 -10.28 -3.35 -9.81
CA PHE A 394 -9.19 -2.47 -9.39
C PHE A 394 -9.62 -1.00 -9.43
N ASN A 395 -9.50 -0.34 -8.28
CA ASN A 395 -9.73 1.08 -8.12
C ASN A 395 -8.38 1.75 -7.82
N ARG A 396 -8.06 2.83 -8.52
CA ARG A 396 -6.76 3.50 -8.36
C ARG A 396 -6.90 4.73 -7.48
N PHE A 397 -6.13 4.80 -6.40
CA PHE A 397 -6.12 5.93 -5.47
C PHE A 397 -4.97 6.88 -5.76
N PHE A 398 -5.28 8.16 -5.83
CA PHE A 398 -4.31 9.25 -5.95
C PHE A 398 -4.26 10.00 -4.62
N ILE A 399 -3.06 10.27 -4.14
CA ILE A 399 -2.81 11.09 -2.95
C ILE A 399 -1.86 12.20 -3.39
N SER A 400 -2.26 13.45 -3.19
CA SER A 400 -1.46 14.63 -3.56
C SER A 400 -1.38 15.59 -2.39
N LEU A 401 -0.16 16.02 -2.06
CA LEU A 401 0.12 17.13 -1.16
C LEU A 401 0.22 18.43 -1.99
N ASP A 402 -0.27 19.53 -1.43
CA ASP A 402 -0.35 20.84 -2.09
C ASP A 402 -0.75 20.79 -3.59
N PRO A 403 -1.89 20.16 -3.94
CA PRO A 403 -2.27 19.89 -5.33
C PRO A 403 -2.50 21.14 -6.19
N ASP A 404 -2.66 22.31 -5.56
CA ASP A 404 -2.88 23.60 -6.21
C ASP A 404 -1.61 24.48 -6.19
N ASN A 405 -0.47 23.94 -5.71
CA ASN A 405 0.83 24.59 -5.59
C ASN A 405 0.74 25.97 -4.89
N LEU A 406 0.04 26.00 -3.75
CA LEU A 406 -0.15 27.22 -2.96
C LEU A 406 1.05 27.52 -2.07
N VAL A 407 1.80 26.49 -1.67
CA VAL A 407 3.05 26.61 -0.94
C VAL A 407 4.19 26.52 -1.95
N VAL A 408 5.05 27.54 -1.99
CA VAL A 408 6.18 27.56 -2.93
C VAL A 408 7.28 26.61 -2.43
N GLU A 409 7.46 25.52 -3.15
CA GLU A 409 8.48 24.50 -2.89
C GLU A 409 9.75 24.75 -3.71
N ASN A 410 10.92 24.45 -3.13
CA ASN A 410 12.20 24.68 -3.79
C ASN A 410 13.17 23.51 -3.59
N PRO A 411 13.93 23.11 -4.63
CA PRO A 411 13.98 23.71 -5.98
C PRO A 411 12.72 23.38 -6.81
N MET A 412 12.58 23.93 -8.03
CA MET A 412 11.40 23.69 -8.89
C MET A 412 11.01 22.21 -9.09
N ALA A 413 11.94 21.28 -8.89
CA ALA A 413 11.67 19.84 -8.96
C ALA A 413 10.85 19.31 -7.76
N ALA A 414 10.84 20.02 -6.62
CA ALA A 414 10.03 19.69 -5.44
C ALA A 414 8.53 19.77 -5.78
N GLU A 415 8.09 20.82 -6.48
CA GLU A 415 6.70 20.97 -6.97
C GLU A 415 6.19 19.81 -7.86
N LEU A 416 7.06 18.91 -8.32
CA LEU A 416 6.74 17.80 -9.21
C LEU A 416 6.71 16.44 -8.49
N ASN A 417 6.98 16.37 -7.19
CA ASN A 417 7.08 15.10 -6.45
C ASN A 417 6.00 14.92 -5.36
N ASN A 418 5.06 15.85 -5.26
CA ASN A 418 4.02 15.87 -4.23
C ASN A 418 2.95 14.77 -4.38
N GLU A 419 3.01 14.01 -5.47
CA GLU A 419 2.04 12.98 -5.80
C GLU A 419 2.54 11.59 -5.41
N LEU A 420 1.63 10.78 -4.89
CA LEU A 420 1.86 9.35 -4.68
C LEU A 420 2.16 8.68 -6.03
N ASN A 421 3.29 7.98 -6.08
CA ASN A 421 3.64 7.07 -7.16
C ASN A 421 3.82 5.65 -6.59
N ASP A 422 3.34 4.65 -7.33
CA ASP A 422 3.54 3.24 -6.98
C ASP A 422 5.01 2.81 -7.14
N ALA A 423 5.30 1.54 -6.82
CA ALA A 423 6.65 0.98 -6.92
C ALA A 423 7.23 0.94 -8.34
N SER A 424 6.38 1.06 -9.38
CA SER A 424 6.81 1.14 -10.78
C SER A 424 7.03 2.58 -11.27
N GLY A 425 6.68 3.57 -10.44
CA GLY A 425 6.75 4.99 -10.77
C GLY A 425 5.50 5.53 -11.46
N GLU A 426 4.42 4.74 -11.55
CA GLU A 426 3.13 5.24 -12.06
C GLU A 426 2.34 5.96 -10.96
N ARG A 427 1.65 7.03 -11.34
CA ARG A 427 0.86 7.89 -10.43
C ARG A 427 -0.28 7.11 -9.78
N GLY A 428 -0.40 7.19 -8.45
CA GLY A 428 -1.42 6.53 -7.64
C GLY A 428 -1.14 5.04 -7.38
N MET A 429 -2.02 4.40 -6.60
CA MET A 429 -1.89 2.99 -6.17
C MET A 429 -3.20 2.23 -6.38
N ASP A 430 -3.12 1.00 -6.91
CA ASP A 430 -4.30 0.16 -7.14
C ASP A 430 -4.74 -0.59 -5.88
N VAL A 431 -6.04 -0.60 -5.64
CA VAL A 431 -6.69 -1.34 -4.55
C VAL A 431 -7.86 -2.12 -5.12
N TYR A 432 -7.89 -3.43 -4.84
CA TYR A 432 -8.95 -4.29 -5.36
C TYR A 432 -10.21 -4.21 -4.48
N PHE A 433 -11.33 -3.90 -5.11
CA PHE A 433 -12.66 -3.91 -4.50
C PHE A 433 -13.41 -5.17 -4.88
N TYR A 434 -14.04 -5.83 -3.90
CA TYR A 434 -14.83 -7.04 -4.09
C TYR A 434 -16.17 -6.94 -3.35
N ALA A 435 -17.04 -7.92 -3.48
CA ALA A 435 -18.17 -8.10 -2.59
C ALA A 435 -18.04 -9.50 -1.96
N ASP A 436 -18.13 -9.62 -0.62
CA ASP A 436 -18.04 -10.93 0.07
C ASP A 436 -19.32 -11.78 -0.05
N ASP A 437 -20.16 -11.47 -1.04
CA ASP A 437 -21.48 -12.04 -1.24
C ASP A 437 -21.49 -13.05 -2.40
N VAL A 438 -22.32 -14.08 -2.26
CA VAL A 438 -22.52 -15.11 -3.28
C VAL A 438 -23.38 -14.55 -4.40
N SER A 439 -22.92 -14.67 -5.64
CA SER A 439 -23.67 -14.20 -6.80
C SER A 439 -24.05 -15.37 -7.71
N PRO A 440 -25.32 -15.47 -8.15
CA PRO A 440 -25.68 -16.42 -9.20
C PRO A 440 -24.88 -16.08 -10.47
N VAL A 441 -24.41 -17.06 -11.24
CA VAL A 441 -23.60 -16.87 -12.46
C VAL A 441 -24.19 -17.58 -13.68
N PHE A 442 -24.75 -18.77 -13.54
CA PHE A 442 -25.38 -19.50 -14.65
C PHE A 442 -26.61 -20.29 -14.20
N PRO A 443 -27.73 -20.32 -14.95
CA PRO A 443 -28.00 -19.60 -16.20
C PRO A 443 -27.90 -18.08 -16.08
N ALA A 444 -27.64 -17.41 -17.21
CA ALA A 444 -27.63 -15.95 -17.31
C ALA A 444 -29.00 -15.36 -16.89
N PRO A 445 -29.08 -14.08 -16.48
CA PRO A 445 -30.36 -13.44 -16.20
C PRO A 445 -31.29 -13.54 -17.41
N TYR A 446 -32.53 -13.97 -17.19
CA TYR A 446 -33.56 -14.11 -18.22
C TYR A 446 -33.22 -15.14 -19.30
N ALA A 447 -32.32 -16.09 -19.02
CA ALA A 447 -31.89 -17.07 -20.01
C ALA A 447 -33.04 -17.96 -20.53
N ILE A 448 -32.89 -18.43 -21.77
CA ILE A 448 -33.67 -19.54 -22.32
C ILE A 448 -32.90 -20.83 -22.05
N VAL A 449 -33.46 -21.70 -21.22
CA VAL A 449 -32.93 -23.05 -20.95
C VAL A 449 -33.69 -24.06 -21.82
N SER A 450 -32.96 -24.85 -22.61
CA SER A 450 -33.55 -25.85 -23.52
C SER A 450 -33.37 -27.29 -23.04
N LYS A 451 -32.39 -27.55 -22.16
CA LYS A 451 -32.13 -28.87 -21.60
C LYS A 451 -33.04 -29.17 -20.40
N PRO A 452 -33.57 -30.40 -20.28
CA PRO A 452 -34.42 -30.78 -19.15
C PRO A 452 -33.64 -30.92 -17.83
N GLN A 453 -32.33 -31.17 -17.91
CA GLN A 453 -31.46 -31.22 -16.73
C GLN A 453 -30.97 -29.80 -16.40
N LEU A 454 -31.28 -29.35 -15.19
CA LEU A 454 -30.93 -28.01 -14.71
C LEU A 454 -29.83 -28.09 -13.66
N THR A 455 -28.76 -27.35 -13.91
CA THR A 455 -27.75 -27.02 -12.90
C THR A 455 -27.71 -25.50 -12.74
N LEU A 456 -27.81 -25.04 -11.51
CA LEU A 456 -27.73 -23.64 -11.13
C LEU A 456 -26.36 -23.40 -10.50
N TYR A 457 -25.60 -22.49 -11.08
CA TYR A 457 -24.25 -22.15 -10.64
C TYR A 457 -24.24 -20.77 -10.01
N ALA A 458 -23.62 -20.67 -8.84
CA ALA A 458 -23.30 -19.41 -8.18
C ALA A 458 -21.80 -19.35 -7.93
N SER A 459 -21.23 -18.16 -7.79
CA SER A 459 -19.82 -18.00 -7.45
C SER A 459 -19.63 -17.00 -6.32
N THR A 460 -18.63 -17.24 -5.48
CA THR A 460 -18.18 -16.27 -4.47
C THR A 460 -16.79 -15.77 -4.81
N LEU A 461 -16.54 -14.48 -4.56
CA LEU A 461 -15.23 -13.86 -4.77
C LEU A 461 -14.14 -14.39 -3.85
N ASN A 462 -14.49 -14.79 -2.61
CA ASN A 462 -13.53 -15.36 -1.67
C ASN A 462 -13.36 -16.88 -1.87
N SER A 463 -12.66 -17.25 -2.93
CA SER A 463 -12.31 -18.65 -3.27
C SER A 463 -11.35 -19.33 -2.26
N ALA A 464 -10.75 -18.55 -1.36
CA ALA A 464 -9.83 -19.02 -0.32
C ALA A 464 -10.49 -19.22 1.06
N ALA A 465 -11.77 -18.83 1.22
CA ALA A 465 -12.49 -18.89 2.49
C ALA A 465 -12.57 -20.31 3.08
N LEU A 466 -12.78 -20.41 4.39
CA LEU A 466 -13.22 -21.65 5.02
C LEU A 466 -14.61 -22.05 4.47
N PRO A 467 -15.01 -23.32 4.56
CA PRO A 467 -16.35 -23.72 4.16
C PRO A 467 -17.43 -22.89 4.86
N LEU A 468 -18.35 -22.33 4.07
CA LEU A 468 -19.47 -21.49 4.52
C LEU A 468 -20.79 -22.16 4.16
N ARG A 469 -21.86 -21.82 4.88
CA ARG A 469 -23.22 -22.27 4.59
C ARG A 469 -23.90 -21.32 3.61
N TYR A 470 -24.46 -21.88 2.54
CA TYR A 470 -25.21 -21.19 1.50
C TYR A 470 -26.63 -21.75 1.41
N LEU A 471 -27.57 -20.86 1.10
CA LEU A 471 -28.98 -21.13 0.96
C LEU A 471 -29.37 -20.94 -0.51
N PHE A 472 -30.03 -21.92 -1.10
CA PHE A 472 -30.55 -21.86 -2.45
C PHE A 472 -32.06 -22.04 -2.44
N GLU A 473 -32.78 -21.26 -3.25
CA GLU A 473 -34.21 -21.45 -3.48
C GLU A 473 -34.54 -21.34 -4.98
N ILE A 474 -35.54 -22.09 -5.44
CA ILE A 474 -36.15 -21.96 -6.76
C ILE A 474 -37.67 -22.01 -6.63
N ASP A 475 -38.34 -21.14 -7.36
CA ASP A 475 -39.79 -20.98 -7.37
C ASP A 475 -40.32 -20.59 -8.77
N THR A 476 -41.63 -20.48 -8.92
CA THR A 476 -42.34 -20.03 -10.12
C THR A 476 -42.86 -18.59 -10.02
N LEU A 477 -42.73 -17.99 -8.83
CA LEU A 477 -43.03 -16.60 -8.55
C LEU A 477 -41.78 -15.92 -7.96
N GLU A 478 -41.55 -14.67 -8.32
CA GLU A 478 -40.41 -13.86 -7.86
C GLU A 478 -40.45 -13.54 -6.36
N THR A 479 -41.59 -13.78 -5.71
CA THR A 479 -41.84 -13.60 -4.27
C THR A 479 -41.34 -14.78 -3.43
N PHE A 480 -41.04 -15.93 -4.03
CA PHE A 480 -40.58 -17.14 -3.34
C PHE A 480 -41.54 -17.63 -2.24
N ASP A 481 -42.85 -17.53 -2.51
CA ASP A 481 -43.94 -17.94 -1.62
C ASP A 481 -44.96 -18.86 -2.32
N SER A 482 -44.65 -19.37 -3.52
CA SER A 482 -45.56 -20.26 -4.24
C SER A 482 -45.52 -21.69 -3.68
N PRO A 483 -46.57 -22.50 -3.89
CA PRO A 483 -46.56 -23.92 -3.54
C PRO A 483 -45.47 -24.75 -4.25
N PHE A 484 -44.84 -24.23 -5.30
CA PHE A 484 -43.78 -24.91 -6.05
C PHE A 484 -42.40 -24.82 -5.36
N LYS A 485 -42.19 -23.85 -4.46
CA LYS A 485 -40.86 -23.52 -3.92
C LYS A 485 -40.06 -24.74 -3.48
N LYS A 486 -38.80 -24.80 -3.89
CA LYS A 486 -37.78 -25.72 -3.37
C LYS A 486 -36.65 -24.94 -2.74
N SER A 487 -36.13 -25.44 -1.63
CA SER A 487 -34.97 -24.89 -0.93
C SER A 487 -33.92 -25.96 -0.67
N THR A 488 -32.66 -25.57 -0.59
CA THR A 488 -31.55 -26.43 -0.22
C THR A 488 -30.51 -25.60 0.54
N GLU A 489 -29.83 -26.25 1.47
CA GLU A 489 -28.70 -25.67 2.18
C GLU A 489 -27.46 -26.50 1.85
N MET A 490 -26.35 -25.83 1.59
CA MET A 490 -25.07 -26.49 1.31
C MET A 490 -23.97 -25.83 2.14
N THR A 491 -22.97 -26.62 2.55
CA THR A 491 -21.76 -26.10 3.20
C THR A 491 -20.55 -26.46 2.36
N GLU A 492 -20.00 -25.46 1.67
CA GLU A 492 -18.91 -25.65 0.71
C GLU A 492 -17.87 -24.53 0.84
N ARG A 493 -16.66 -24.78 0.33
CA ARG A 493 -15.64 -23.75 0.18
C ARG A 493 -16.10 -22.76 -0.88
N GLY A 494 -15.80 -21.47 -0.68
CA GLY A 494 -16.09 -20.43 -1.66
C GLY A 494 -15.41 -20.67 -3.03
N GLY A 495 -15.87 -19.95 -4.04
CA GLY A 495 -15.56 -20.12 -5.46
C GLY A 495 -16.83 -20.52 -6.20
N LEU A 496 -16.72 -21.36 -7.23
CA LEU A 496 -17.88 -21.93 -7.91
C LEU A 496 -18.67 -22.90 -7.01
N LEU A 497 -19.97 -22.63 -6.87
CA LEU A 497 -20.99 -23.46 -6.21
C LEU A 497 -21.94 -24.03 -7.26
N SER A 498 -22.38 -25.28 -7.09
CA SER A 498 -23.28 -25.96 -8.04
C SER A 498 -24.48 -26.59 -7.33
N TRP A 499 -25.68 -26.28 -7.80
CA TRP A 499 -26.93 -26.83 -7.28
C TRP A 499 -27.79 -27.47 -8.37
N ASN A 500 -28.16 -28.73 -8.16
CA ASN A 500 -29.06 -29.49 -9.02
C ASN A 500 -30.41 -29.69 -8.33
N PRO A 501 -31.37 -28.75 -8.50
CA PRO A 501 -32.69 -28.91 -7.89
C PRO A 501 -33.42 -30.12 -8.49
N SER A 502 -33.99 -30.96 -7.64
CA SER A 502 -34.79 -32.12 -8.06
C SER A 502 -36.18 -31.68 -8.55
N ILE A 503 -36.24 -31.09 -9.74
CA ILE A 503 -37.46 -30.56 -10.37
C ILE A 503 -37.64 -31.07 -11.79
N ALA A 504 -38.90 -31.20 -12.23
CA ALA A 504 -39.24 -31.41 -13.63
C ALA A 504 -39.67 -30.07 -14.24
N LEU A 505 -38.91 -29.59 -15.23
CA LEU A 505 -39.21 -28.34 -15.91
C LEU A 505 -40.44 -28.48 -16.83
N LYS A 506 -41.30 -27.46 -16.85
CA LYS A 506 -42.50 -27.37 -17.68
C LYS A 506 -42.28 -26.40 -18.83
N ASP A 507 -42.69 -26.80 -20.03
CA ASP A 507 -42.59 -25.97 -21.23
C ASP A 507 -43.25 -24.60 -21.02
N SER A 508 -42.56 -23.55 -21.46
CA SER A 508 -42.99 -22.15 -21.44
C SER A 508 -43.21 -21.58 -20.04
N MET A 509 -42.67 -22.25 -19.02
CA MET A 509 -42.71 -21.81 -17.63
C MET A 509 -41.46 -20.99 -17.28
N VAL A 510 -41.66 -19.85 -16.62
CA VAL A 510 -40.59 -19.05 -16.02
C VAL A 510 -40.33 -19.54 -14.59
N TYR A 511 -39.05 -19.74 -14.28
CA TYR A 511 -38.57 -20.11 -12.96
C TYR A 511 -37.68 -18.98 -12.42
N HIS A 512 -37.88 -18.65 -11.15
CA HIS A 512 -37.07 -17.71 -10.38
C HIS A 512 -36.22 -18.49 -9.40
N TRP A 513 -34.93 -18.23 -9.32
CA TRP A 513 -34.06 -18.86 -8.33
C TRP A 513 -33.19 -17.82 -7.65
N ARG A 514 -32.82 -18.08 -6.39
CA ARG A 514 -32.01 -17.18 -5.59
C ARG A 514 -31.02 -17.92 -4.73
N VAL A 515 -29.91 -17.24 -4.43
CA VAL A 515 -28.85 -17.73 -3.55
C VAL A 515 -28.52 -16.67 -2.51
N ALA A 516 -28.20 -17.11 -1.30
CA ALA A 516 -27.72 -16.27 -0.22
C ALA A 516 -26.67 -17.01 0.60
N ARG A 517 -25.76 -16.28 1.24
CA ARG A 517 -24.95 -16.82 2.33
C ARG A 517 -25.80 -16.85 3.61
N ASP A 518 -25.65 -17.87 4.43
CA ASP A 518 -26.37 -18.03 5.72
C ASP A 518 -25.85 -17.08 6.82
N SER A 519 -24.90 -16.20 6.49
CA SER A 519 -24.42 -15.14 7.37
C SER A 519 -25.37 -13.96 7.29
N LEU A 520 -25.99 -13.60 8.42
CA LEU A 520 -26.96 -12.51 8.46
C LEU A 520 -26.26 -11.16 8.26
N VAL A 521 -26.70 -10.40 7.26
CA VAL A 521 -26.38 -8.98 7.13
C VAL A 521 -27.56 -8.21 7.74
N ASN A 522 -27.33 -7.44 8.81
CA ASN A 522 -28.41 -6.75 9.55
C ASN A 522 -29.56 -7.67 10.02
N GLY A 523 -29.27 -8.95 10.31
CA GLY A 523 -30.26 -9.91 10.81
C GLY A 523 -31.06 -10.66 9.75
N VAL A 524 -30.80 -10.48 8.45
CA VAL A 524 -31.49 -11.19 7.35
C VAL A 524 -30.48 -11.67 6.29
N PRO A 525 -30.66 -12.85 5.66
CA PRO A 525 -29.84 -13.26 4.52
C PRO A 525 -30.02 -12.31 3.32
N LEU A 526 -28.92 -11.91 2.68
CA LEU A 526 -28.94 -11.10 1.46
C LEU A 526 -29.17 -12.00 0.24
N TRP A 527 -30.37 -11.95 -0.33
CA TRP A 527 -30.76 -12.79 -1.46
C TRP A 527 -30.40 -12.16 -2.81
N ARG A 528 -29.76 -12.93 -3.68
CA ARG A 528 -29.52 -12.60 -5.08
C ARG A 528 -30.34 -13.51 -5.98
N ALA A 529 -31.26 -12.93 -6.75
CA ALA A 529 -32.20 -13.68 -7.59
C ALA A 529 -31.88 -13.58 -9.08
N ARG A 530 -32.32 -14.57 -9.84
CA ARG A 530 -32.36 -14.61 -11.30
C ARG A 530 -33.60 -15.34 -11.77
N SER A 531 -33.94 -15.17 -13.04
CA SER A 531 -34.98 -15.96 -13.68
C SER A 531 -34.50 -16.56 -15.00
N PHE A 532 -35.15 -17.64 -15.43
CA PHE A 532 -34.99 -18.23 -16.75
C PHE A 532 -36.33 -18.84 -17.20
N VAL A 533 -36.50 -19.00 -18.51
CA VAL A 533 -37.63 -19.75 -19.08
C VAL A 533 -37.16 -21.11 -19.55
N TYR A 534 -37.98 -22.15 -19.36
CA TYR A 534 -37.73 -23.44 -19.99
C TYR A 534 -38.48 -23.54 -21.33
N LEU A 535 -37.74 -23.62 -22.44
CA LEU A 535 -38.28 -23.79 -23.78
C LEU A 535 -37.58 -24.99 -24.46
N PRO A 536 -38.18 -26.19 -24.44
CA PRO A 536 -37.59 -27.35 -25.09
C PRO A 536 -37.45 -27.09 -26.60
N ASN A 537 -36.32 -27.50 -27.18
CA ASN A 537 -35.99 -27.31 -28.61
C ASN A 537 -35.75 -25.86 -29.06
N SER A 538 -35.64 -24.89 -28.15
CA SER A 538 -35.20 -23.53 -28.49
C SER A 538 -33.68 -23.41 -28.57
N SER A 539 -33.19 -22.45 -29.36
CA SER A 539 -31.81 -21.97 -29.24
C SER A 539 -31.63 -21.21 -27.92
N PRO A 540 -30.40 -21.15 -27.36
CA PRO A 540 -30.07 -20.25 -26.26
C PRO A 540 -30.41 -18.79 -26.59
N GLY A 541 -30.72 -18.03 -25.56
CA GLY A 541 -31.10 -16.64 -25.72
C GLY A 541 -31.56 -16.01 -24.41
N TRP A 542 -32.19 -14.86 -24.54
CA TRP A 542 -32.80 -14.08 -23.48
C TRP A 542 -34.31 -14.04 -23.67
N ASN A 543 -35.09 -14.11 -22.60
CA ASN A 543 -36.56 -14.10 -22.61
C ASN A 543 -37.13 -13.37 -21.40
N GLN A 544 -38.02 -12.43 -21.70
CA GLN A 544 -38.89 -11.80 -20.72
C GLN A 544 -40.35 -12.02 -21.12
N SER A 545 -41.12 -12.70 -20.27
CA SER A 545 -42.50 -13.12 -20.55
C SER A 545 -43.38 -13.23 -19.29
N GLN A 546 -42.89 -12.78 -18.13
CA GLN A 546 -43.63 -12.83 -16.88
C GLN A 546 -43.44 -11.53 -16.09
N PHE A 547 -44.51 -11.07 -15.42
CA PHE A 547 -44.52 -9.83 -14.64
C PHE A 547 -43.32 -9.65 -13.69
N GLY A 548 -42.94 -10.70 -12.96
CA GLY A 548 -41.83 -10.63 -11.99
C GLY A 548 -40.48 -10.25 -12.62
N GLN A 549 -40.33 -10.45 -13.93
CA GLN A 549 -39.13 -10.10 -14.68
C GLN A 549 -39.05 -8.61 -15.05
N TYR A 550 -40.16 -7.87 -15.01
CA TYR A 550 -40.18 -6.43 -15.31
C TYR A 550 -39.62 -5.58 -14.15
N ARG A 551 -39.36 -6.18 -12.99
CA ARG A 551 -38.85 -5.46 -11.81
C ARG A 551 -37.44 -4.91 -11.99
N ASP A 552 -36.64 -5.51 -12.86
CA ASP A 552 -35.29 -5.03 -13.17
C ASP A 552 -35.28 -4.02 -14.34
N ASP A 553 -36.44 -3.71 -14.94
CA ASP A 553 -36.55 -2.78 -16.06
C ASP A 553 -36.61 -1.32 -15.61
N VAL A 554 -36.24 -0.42 -16.52
CA VAL A 554 -36.35 1.02 -16.34
C VAL A 554 -37.62 1.54 -16.99
N PHE A 555 -38.48 2.17 -16.21
CA PHE A 555 -39.77 2.70 -16.68
C PHE A 555 -39.73 4.23 -16.89
N GLY A 556 -40.21 4.68 -18.05
CA GLY A 556 -40.53 6.09 -18.33
C GLY A 556 -42.03 6.26 -18.54
N ASN A 557 -42.70 7.08 -17.73
CA ASN A 557 -44.16 7.28 -17.74
C ASN A 557 -45.01 5.99 -17.60
N LEU A 558 -44.39 4.85 -17.33
CA LEU A 558 -45.01 3.57 -16.94
C LEU A 558 -44.60 3.20 -15.52
N GLN A 559 -45.32 2.25 -14.92
CA GLN A 559 -44.96 1.59 -13.68
C GLN A 559 -45.43 0.14 -13.69
N ALA A 560 -44.71 -0.75 -13.01
CA ALA A 560 -45.18 -2.08 -12.67
C ALA A 560 -46.01 -2.00 -11.37
N ASN A 561 -47.27 -2.42 -11.42
CA ASN A 561 -48.16 -2.44 -10.26
C ASN A 561 -48.19 -3.86 -9.66
N ASP A 562 -47.57 -4.04 -8.51
CA ASP A 562 -47.47 -5.34 -7.84
C ASP A 562 -48.83 -5.92 -7.40
N THR A 563 -49.83 -5.05 -7.16
CA THR A 563 -51.16 -5.49 -6.72
C THR A 563 -51.94 -6.12 -7.87
N THR A 564 -51.91 -5.48 -9.04
CA THR A 564 -52.59 -5.96 -10.26
C THR A 564 -51.73 -6.94 -11.06
N ARG A 565 -50.42 -6.99 -10.78
CA ARG A 565 -49.39 -7.71 -11.56
C ARG A 565 -49.40 -7.32 -13.05
N GLN A 566 -49.60 -6.04 -13.32
CA GLN A 566 -49.64 -5.45 -14.66
C GLN A 566 -48.77 -4.19 -14.74
N ILE A 567 -48.35 -3.84 -15.95
CA ILE A 567 -47.77 -2.52 -16.23
C ILE A 567 -48.91 -1.52 -16.47
N GLU A 568 -48.75 -0.29 -16.00
CA GLU A 568 -49.76 0.77 -16.10
C GLU A 568 -49.09 2.12 -16.42
N PHE A 569 -49.81 3.02 -17.09
CA PHE A 569 -49.33 4.41 -17.21
C PHE A 569 -49.24 5.07 -15.83
N ARG A 570 -48.18 5.85 -15.62
CA ARG A 570 -48.05 6.69 -14.42
C ARG A 570 -49.07 7.80 -14.44
N ASP A 571 -49.34 8.28 -13.25
CA ASP A 571 -50.13 9.47 -13.01
C ASP A 571 -49.38 10.71 -13.55
N ASN A 572 -50.13 11.60 -14.18
CA ASN A 572 -49.73 12.88 -14.74
C ASN A 572 -50.61 13.98 -14.14
N ALA A 573 -50.04 15.17 -13.98
CA ALA A 573 -50.78 16.31 -13.45
C ALA A 573 -51.71 16.92 -14.52
N ALA A 574 -53.00 16.97 -14.24
CA ALA A 574 -54.02 17.66 -15.04
C ALA A 574 -54.71 18.75 -14.22
N SER A 575 -55.32 19.72 -14.91
CA SER A 575 -56.05 20.80 -14.26
C SER A 575 -57.11 21.43 -15.15
N ILE A 576 -58.14 21.98 -14.53
CA ILE A 576 -59.11 22.92 -15.13
C ILE A 576 -58.95 24.27 -14.44
N THR A 577 -58.92 25.35 -15.21
CA THR A 577 -58.89 26.72 -14.69
C THR A 577 -60.04 27.53 -15.29
N VAL A 578 -60.79 28.19 -14.41
CA VAL A 578 -61.80 29.19 -14.76
C VAL A 578 -61.27 30.56 -14.39
N GLN A 579 -61.05 31.42 -15.37
CA GLN A 579 -60.60 32.80 -15.16
C GLN A 579 -61.82 33.71 -15.02
N VAL A 580 -62.09 34.17 -13.80
CA VAL A 580 -63.23 35.01 -13.47
C VAL A 580 -62.77 36.45 -13.39
N ALA A 581 -63.26 37.30 -14.30
CA ALA A 581 -62.85 38.69 -14.44
C ALA A 581 -64.05 39.63 -14.51
N TYR A 582 -63.87 40.88 -14.07
CA TYR A 582 -64.88 41.91 -14.24
C TYR A 582 -65.08 42.27 -15.72
N ARG A 583 -66.32 42.65 -16.04
CA ARG A 583 -66.74 43.13 -17.37
C ARG A 583 -66.13 44.50 -17.72
N GLY A 584 -64.89 44.53 -18.19
CA GLY A 584 -64.15 45.75 -18.56
C GLY A 584 -63.37 45.64 -19.88
N VAL A 585 -62.85 46.77 -20.38
CA VAL A 585 -62.00 46.81 -21.58
C VAL A 585 -60.61 46.24 -21.23
N ASN A 586 -60.07 45.33 -22.05
CA ASN A 586 -58.77 44.65 -21.91
C ASN A 586 -58.65 43.59 -20.78
N ARG A 587 -59.75 43.02 -20.27
CA ARG A 587 -59.72 41.94 -19.26
C ARG A 587 -60.77 40.87 -19.57
N TYR A 588 -60.30 39.71 -20.04
CA TYR A 588 -61.05 38.63 -20.69
C TYR A 588 -61.36 37.44 -19.77
N PRO A 589 -62.58 37.15 -19.26
CA PRO A 589 -62.77 35.90 -18.54
C PRO A 589 -62.69 34.70 -19.51
N GLY A 590 -62.27 33.55 -19.02
CA GLY A 590 -61.95 32.41 -19.88
C GLY A 590 -61.94 31.06 -19.19
N LEU A 591 -61.83 30.00 -19.99
CA LEU A 591 -61.81 28.60 -19.56
C LEU A 591 -60.63 27.90 -20.22
N GLN A 592 -59.90 27.09 -19.45
CA GLN A 592 -58.76 26.31 -19.96
C GLN A 592 -58.52 25.02 -19.18
N ASN A 593 -57.92 24.01 -19.82
CA ASN A 593 -57.33 22.83 -19.17
C ASN A 593 -55.80 22.80 -19.34
N SER A 594 -55.12 21.86 -18.67
CA SER A 594 -53.66 21.67 -18.78
C SER A 594 -53.14 21.38 -20.20
N LEU A 595 -54.01 20.98 -21.13
CA LEU A 595 -53.66 20.66 -22.51
C LEU A 595 -53.89 21.83 -23.49
N TYR A 596 -54.36 22.97 -22.99
CA TYR A 596 -54.76 24.14 -23.79
C TYR A 596 -55.75 23.80 -24.92
N GLU A 597 -56.57 22.78 -24.72
CA GLU A 597 -57.57 22.35 -25.71
C GLU A 597 -58.61 23.46 -25.87
N ASN A 598 -58.49 24.20 -26.97
CA ASN A 598 -59.39 25.28 -27.36
C ASN A 598 -59.46 26.39 -26.29
N PHE A 599 -58.32 26.94 -25.89
CA PHE A 599 -58.23 28.10 -24.99
C PHE A 599 -59.17 29.23 -25.45
N LEU A 600 -60.24 29.49 -24.68
CA LEU A 600 -61.21 30.54 -24.95
C LEU A 600 -61.09 31.62 -23.87
N GLY A 601 -60.23 32.61 -24.13
CA GLY A 601 -60.12 33.86 -23.37
C GLY A 601 -60.46 35.07 -24.25
N ASP A 602 -60.31 36.28 -23.68
CA ASP A 602 -60.38 37.61 -24.31
C ASP A 602 -61.17 37.72 -25.65
N TYR A 603 -60.50 37.47 -26.76
CA TYR A 603 -61.01 37.65 -28.12
C TYR A 603 -61.88 36.47 -28.62
N GLY A 604 -61.72 35.29 -28.02
CA GLY A 604 -62.29 34.02 -28.47
C GLY A 604 -63.82 33.97 -28.37
N TRP A 605 -64.41 34.49 -27.29
CA TRP A 605 -65.87 34.48 -27.10
C TRP A 605 -66.60 35.28 -28.18
N GLY A 606 -66.05 36.43 -28.58
CA GLY A 606 -66.59 37.26 -29.65
C GLY A 606 -66.51 36.60 -31.02
N GLN A 607 -65.42 35.87 -31.31
CA GLN A 607 -65.23 35.12 -32.56
C GLN A 607 -66.22 33.96 -32.74
N VAL A 608 -66.65 33.33 -31.63
CA VAL A 608 -67.66 32.27 -31.65
C VAL A 608 -69.10 32.79 -31.47
N GLY A 609 -69.29 34.12 -31.41
CA GLY A 609 -70.60 34.77 -31.34
C GLY A 609 -71.26 34.73 -29.95
N ILE A 610 -70.50 34.47 -28.88
CA ILE A 610 -71.01 34.38 -27.51
C ILE A 610 -70.66 35.66 -26.76
N SER A 611 -71.68 36.40 -26.33
CA SER A 611 -71.53 37.67 -25.60
C SER A 611 -72.05 37.62 -24.16
N ARG A 612 -72.72 36.54 -23.77
CA ARG A 612 -73.34 36.37 -22.44
C ARG A 612 -73.72 34.92 -22.16
N GLY A 613 -74.04 34.65 -20.90
CA GLY A 613 -74.66 33.39 -20.47
C GLY A 613 -73.76 32.62 -19.53
N VAL A 614 -73.98 31.31 -19.46
CA VAL A 614 -73.16 30.39 -18.66
C VAL A 614 -72.51 29.37 -19.58
N VAL A 615 -71.20 29.20 -19.43
CA VAL A 615 -70.41 28.25 -20.21
C VAL A 615 -69.77 27.22 -19.27
N PHE A 616 -69.76 25.96 -19.70
CA PHE A 616 -69.07 24.87 -19.03
C PHE A 616 -67.97 24.28 -19.90
N ILE A 617 -66.88 23.87 -19.28
CA ILE A 617 -65.99 22.83 -19.80
C ILE A 617 -66.04 21.63 -18.83
N VAL A 618 -65.95 20.43 -19.38
CA VAL A 618 -65.96 19.18 -18.60
C VAL A 618 -64.72 18.41 -18.99
N ALA A 619 -63.87 18.02 -18.03
CA ALA A 619 -62.68 17.21 -18.28
C ALA A 619 -62.85 15.78 -17.78
N ASP A 620 -62.36 14.85 -18.59
CA ASP A 620 -62.28 13.44 -18.26
C ASP A 620 -61.23 13.19 -17.17
N PRO A 621 -61.55 12.42 -16.11
CA PRO A 621 -60.65 12.21 -14.99
C PRO A 621 -59.45 11.32 -15.35
N ASN A 622 -59.55 10.46 -16.36
CA ASN A 622 -58.49 9.55 -16.77
C ASN A 622 -57.55 10.20 -17.79
N THR A 623 -58.08 10.97 -18.75
CA THR A 623 -57.27 11.56 -19.83
C THR A 623 -56.89 13.02 -19.61
N GLY A 624 -57.65 13.75 -18.77
CA GLY A 624 -57.53 15.20 -18.61
C GLY A 624 -58.06 16.04 -19.79
N ARG A 625 -58.57 15.37 -20.84
CA ARG A 625 -59.11 16.04 -22.04
C ARG A 625 -60.51 16.59 -21.81
N LEU A 626 -60.83 17.67 -22.53
CA LEU A 626 -62.17 18.24 -22.53
C LEU A 626 -63.16 17.38 -23.30
N TRP A 627 -64.36 17.25 -22.75
CA TRP A 627 -65.47 16.53 -23.35
C TRP A 627 -66.13 17.37 -24.45
N HIS A 628 -66.32 16.75 -25.62
CA HIS A 628 -66.88 17.40 -26.79
C HIS A 628 -68.42 17.52 -26.72
N ASN A 629 -68.92 18.63 -27.25
CA ASN A 629 -70.32 18.97 -27.44
C ASN A 629 -70.65 18.91 -28.94
N PRO A 630 -70.92 17.71 -29.48
CA PRO A 630 -70.92 17.45 -30.92
C PRO A 630 -72.06 18.17 -31.66
N ILE A 631 -71.92 18.30 -32.99
CA ILE A 631 -72.97 18.81 -33.88
C ILE A 631 -74.25 17.98 -33.68
N GLY A 632 -75.38 18.65 -33.40
CA GLY A 632 -76.66 17.99 -33.14
C GLY A 632 -76.79 17.34 -31.75
N GLY A 633 -75.82 17.52 -30.86
CA GLY A 633 -75.89 17.08 -29.48
C GLY A 633 -77.03 17.76 -28.69
N PRO A 634 -77.55 17.12 -27.63
CA PRO A 634 -78.71 17.62 -26.87
C PRO A 634 -78.49 19.00 -26.22
N PHE A 635 -77.22 19.37 -25.99
CA PHE A 635 -76.78 20.61 -25.37
C PHE A 635 -75.93 21.50 -26.32
N ASN A 636 -75.87 21.17 -27.61
CA ASN A 636 -75.24 22.02 -28.62
C ASN A 636 -76.33 22.81 -29.37
N HIS A 637 -76.29 24.13 -29.25
CA HIS A 637 -77.24 25.03 -29.91
C HIS A 637 -76.74 25.52 -31.28
N ASN A 638 -75.52 25.18 -31.67
CA ASN A 638 -75.00 25.44 -33.01
C ASN A 638 -75.16 24.19 -33.89
N PRO A 639 -75.98 24.25 -34.96
CA PRO A 639 -76.23 23.09 -35.82
C PRO A 639 -75.06 22.77 -36.78
N THR A 640 -73.98 23.56 -36.76
CA THR A 640 -72.91 23.48 -37.78
C THR A 640 -71.50 23.32 -37.22
N LYS A 641 -71.31 23.41 -35.89
CA LYS A 641 -69.98 23.33 -35.27
C LYS A 641 -70.00 22.50 -33.99
N ASP A 642 -68.95 21.70 -33.81
CA ASP A 642 -68.62 21.04 -32.56
C ASP A 642 -67.84 22.01 -31.66
N TYR A 643 -68.03 21.90 -30.34
CA TYR A 643 -67.36 22.71 -29.33
C TYR A 643 -66.87 21.84 -28.18
N VAL A 644 -65.76 22.20 -27.54
CA VAL A 644 -65.30 21.55 -26.29
C VAL A 644 -65.90 22.19 -25.03
N PHE A 645 -66.98 22.96 -25.23
CA PHE A 645 -67.70 23.67 -24.17
C PHE A 645 -69.21 23.60 -24.39
N PHE A 646 -69.95 23.82 -23.31
CA PHE A 646 -71.41 23.80 -23.29
C PHE A 646 -71.91 25.18 -22.86
N TRP A 647 -72.66 25.86 -23.72
CA TRP A 647 -73.10 27.23 -23.50
C TRP A 647 -74.63 27.33 -23.42
N PHE A 648 -75.12 28.08 -22.43
CA PHE A 648 -76.54 28.30 -22.18
C PHE A 648 -76.83 29.80 -22.02
N ASP A 649 -77.70 30.38 -22.87
CA ASP A 649 -78.22 31.74 -22.65
C ASP A 649 -79.34 31.70 -21.60
N THR A 650 -78.96 31.91 -20.34
CA THR A 650 -79.83 31.75 -19.18
C THR A 650 -80.93 32.82 -19.05
N ARG A 651 -81.12 33.70 -20.03
CA ARG A 651 -82.35 34.52 -20.14
C ARG A 651 -83.55 33.71 -20.57
N ASP A 652 -83.34 32.73 -21.44
CA ASP A 652 -84.38 31.83 -21.92
C ASP A 652 -84.66 30.76 -20.87
N SER A 653 -85.93 30.59 -20.49
CA SER A 653 -86.36 29.55 -19.55
C SER A 653 -86.06 28.13 -20.02
N LEU A 654 -86.10 27.88 -21.34
CA LEU A 654 -85.78 26.57 -21.90
C LEU A 654 -84.27 26.28 -21.79
N GLN A 655 -83.43 27.30 -21.95
CA GLN A 655 -81.99 27.18 -21.77
C GLN A 655 -81.61 26.93 -20.31
N ARG A 656 -82.30 27.56 -19.35
CA ARG A 656 -82.12 27.26 -17.92
C ARG A 656 -82.51 25.82 -17.57
N GLN A 657 -83.60 25.31 -18.15
CA GLN A 657 -83.98 23.89 -18.02
C GLN A 657 -82.90 22.94 -18.54
N LYS A 658 -82.39 23.20 -19.74
CA LYS A 658 -81.32 22.40 -20.35
C LYS A 658 -80.03 22.45 -19.54
N MET A 659 -79.67 23.61 -18.98
CA MET A 659 -78.52 23.74 -18.11
C MET A 659 -78.68 22.94 -16.80
N MET A 660 -79.86 22.98 -16.17
CA MET A 660 -80.14 22.15 -14.98
C MET A 660 -80.02 20.66 -15.32
N GLN A 661 -80.62 20.22 -16.43
CA GLN A 661 -80.51 18.84 -16.90
C GLN A 661 -79.06 18.43 -17.19
N PHE A 662 -78.27 19.33 -17.80
CA PHE A 662 -76.86 19.09 -18.09
C PHE A 662 -76.05 18.85 -16.80
N VAL A 663 -76.19 19.70 -15.79
CA VAL A 663 -75.44 19.54 -14.52
C VAL A 663 -75.89 18.29 -13.75
N GLU A 664 -77.18 17.96 -13.79
CA GLU A 664 -77.71 16.82 -13.03
C GLU A 664 -77.39 15.47 -13.68
N SER A 665 -77.59 15.38 -15.00
CA SER A 665 -77.60 14.13 -15.76
C SER A 665 -76.73 14.13 -17.02
N GLY A 666 -76.32 15.31 -17.52
CA GLY A 666 -75.45 15.44 -18.68
C GLY A 666 -73.98 15.19 -18.35
N ILE A 667 -73.47 15.73 -17.23
CA ILE A 667 -72.07 15.53 -16.80
C ILE A 667 -71.93 14.13 -16.14
N PRO A 668 -71.02 13.26 -16.61
CA PRO A 668 -70.82 11.95 -16.00
C PRO A 668 -70.23 12.03 -14.59
N ASN A 669 -70.54 11.04 -13.74
CA ASN A 669 -70.01 10.97 -12.38
C ASN A 669 -68.48 10.92 -12.35
N GLY A 670 -67.85 11.66 -11.43
CA GLY A 670 -66.40 11.68 -11.26
C GLY A 670 -65.63 12.59 -12.24
N TYR A 671 -66.30 13.15 -13.25
CA TYR A 671 -65.72 14.14 -14.17
C TYR A 671 -65.56 15.49 -13.49
N TYR A 672 -64.57 16.27 -13.94
CA TYR A 672 -64.32 17.61 -13.45
C TYR A 672 -65.04 18.62 -14.34
N ALA A 673 -65.74 19.59 -13.77
CA ALA A 673 -66.47 20.59 -14.53
C ALA A 673 -66.12 22.00 -14.07
N GLY A 674 -65.76 22.88 -15.02
CA GLY A 674 -65.54 24.30 -14.81
C GLY A 674 -66.66 25.11 -15.45
N LEU A 675 -67.27 26.00 -14.69
CA LEU A 675 -68.40 26.86 -15.06
C LEU A 675 -67.94 28.32 -15.03
N LEU A 676 -68.25 29.08 -16.08
CA LEU A 676 -68.11 30.54 -16.13
C LEU A 676 -69.44 31.20 -16.53
N ALA A 677 -69.97 32.05 -15.66
CA ALA A 677 -71.09 32.93 -15.96
C ALA A 677 -70.55 34.35 -16.22
N PHE A 678 -70.83 34.91 -17.40
CA PHE A 678 -70.28 36.20 -17.83
C PHE A 678 -71.21 36.97 -18.77
N ASN A 679 -70.86 38.23 -19.04
CA ASN A 679 -71.52 39.11 -20.00
C ASN A 679 -70.61 40.25 -20.47
N THR A 680 -70.86 40.78 -21.66
CA THR A 680 -70.14 41.96 -22.17
C THR A 680 -70.54 43.25 -21.46
N PRO A 681 -69.69 44.29 -21.46
CA PRO A 681 -70.01 45.61 -20.91
C PRO A 681 -71.22 46.28 -21.58
N SER A 682 -71.45 46.00 -22.87
CA SER A 682 -72.58 46.52 -23.65
C SER A 682 -73.92 45.87 -23.32
N ASP A 683 -73.93 44.79 -22.53
CA ASP A 683 -75.14 44.07 -22.18
C ASP A 683 -75.62 44.39 -20.74
N PRO A 684 -76.70 45.17 -20.57
CA PRO A 684 -77.15 45.62 -19.26
C PRO A 684 -77.83 44.52 -18.44
N ILE A 685 -78.30 43.43 -19.06
CA ILE A 685 -79.04 42.34 -18.37
C ILE A 685 -78.11 41.16 -18.03
N GLY A 686 -77.04 40.96 -18.80
CA GLY A 686 -76.08 39.85 -18.64
C GLY A 686 -76.71 38.45 -18.66
N TYR A 687 -76.22 37.53 -17.83
CA TYR A 687 -76.74 36.15 -17.72
C TYR A 687 -78.01 36.03 -16.84
N ALA A 688 -78.59 37.17 -16.43
CA ALA A 688 -79.89 37.28 -15.75
C ALA A 688 -80.10 36.34 -14.54
N PRO A 689 -79.20 36.32 -13.53
CA PRO A 689 -79.33 35.45 -12.35
C PRO A 689 -80.63 35.67 -11.55
N HIS A 690 -81.19 36.88 -11.57
CA HIS A 690 -82.47 37.20 -10.95
C HIS A 690 -83.65 36.39 -11.51
N LEU A 691 -83.56 35.88 -12.74
CA LEU A 691 -84.59 35.03 -13.33
C LEU A 691 -84.48 33.57 -12.87
N TRP A 692 -83.32 33.12 -12.38
CA TRP A 692 -83.10 31.72 -12.03
C TRP A 692 -83.98 31.31 -10.85
N ALA A 693 -84.10 32.16 -9.83
CA ALA A 693 -84.91 31.88 -8.65
C ALA A 693 -86.41 31.66 -8.98
N ASN A 694 -86.91 32.32 -10.03
CA ASN A 694 -88.32 32.22 -10.45
C ASN A 694 -88.66 30.84 -11.03
N ASP A 695 -87.67 30.07 -11.51
CA ASP A 695 -87.92 28.75 -12.07
C ASP A 695 -88.43 27.75 -11.01
N SER A 696 -88.13 27.97 -9.72
CA SER A 696 -88.66 27.14 -8.63
C SER A 696 -90.19 27.14 -8.55
N LEU A 697 -90.83 28.22 -9.02
CA LEU A 697 -92.29 28.36 -9.00
C LEU A 697 -92.97 27.50 -10.08
N SER A 698 -92.28 27.21 -11.18
CA SER A 698 -92.82 26.43 -12.31
C SER A 698 -92.23 25.02 -12.42
N GLN A 699 -91.05 24.76 -11.85
CA GLN A 699 -90.30 23.51 -12.02
C GLN A 699 -89.93 22.81 -10.71
N GLY A 700 -90.25 23.39 -9.56
CA GLY A 700 -89.94 22.83 -8.24
C GLY A 700 -88.47 22.92 -7.83
N LYS A 701 -87.58 23.37 -8.71
CA LYS A 701 -86.15 23.61 -8.46
C LYS A 701 -85.60 24.72 -9.37
N ASN A 702 -84.42 25.26 -9.03
CA ASN A 702 -83.74 26.28 -9.83
C ASN A 702 -82.22 26.03 -9.96
N LEU A 703 -81.58 26.80 -10.83
CA LEU A 703 -80.12 26.71 -11.08
C LEU A 703 -79.26 26.94 -9.84
N PHE A 704 -79.67 27.80 -8.90
CA PHE A 704 -78.92 27.98 -7.65
C PHE A 704 -78.86 26.67 -6.85
N GLN A 705 -79.99 26.00 -6.66
CA GLN A 705 -80.07 24.74 -5.93
C GLN A 705 -79.28 23.61 -6.63
N VAL A 706 -79.32 23.56 -7.96
CA VAL A 706 -78.56 22.57 -8.74
C VAL A 706 -77.06 22.78 -8.58
N LEU A 707 -76.57 24.02 -8.67
CA LEU A 707 -75.14 24.32 -8.48
C LEU A 707 -74.70 24.14 -7.02
N GLU A 708 -75.54 24.48 -6.04
CA GLU A 708 -75.30 24.24 -4.61
C GLU A 708 -75.18 22.75 -4.30
N SER A 709 -75.96 21.88 -4.99
CA SER A 709 -75.83 20.42 -4.86
C SER A 709 -74.47 19.89 -5.32
N GLN A 710 -73.75 20.66 -6.15
CA GLN A 710 -72.39 20.37 -6.60
C GLN A 710 -71.32 21.09 -5.76
N GLY A 711 -71.71 21.75 -4.66
CA GLY A 711 -70.80 22.38 -3.71
C GLY A 711 -70.58 23.88 -3.88
N ALA A 712 -71.32 24.56 -4.77
CA ALA A 712 -71.26 26.02 -4.92
C ALA A 712 -71.64 26.72 -3.60
N LYS A 713 -70.85 27.70 -3.16
CA LYS A 713 -71.01 28.41 -1.87
C LYS A 713 -71.36 29.87 -2.03
N THR A 714 -70.90 30.51 -3.10
CA THR A 714 -71.03 31.96 -3.32
C THR A 714 -71.99 32.33 -4.45
N VAL A 715 -72.52 31.34 -5.19
CA VAL A 715 -73.42 31.57 -6.34
C VAL A 715 -74.62 32.47 -6.02
N ARG A 716 -75.21 32.36 -4.82
CA ARG A 716 -76.36 33.20 -4.43
C ARG A 716 -76.05 34.68 -4.29
N ARG A 717 -74.77 35.07 -4.21
CA ARG A 717 -74.38 36.50 -4.21
C ARG A 717 -74.76 37.20 -5.52
N THR A 718 -75.02 36.46 -6.59
CA THR A 718 -75.43 37.01 -7.89
C THR A 718 -76.96 37.17 -8.03
N ALA A 719 -77.76 36.59 -7.12
CA ALA A 719 -79.20 36.40 -7.31
C ALA A 719 -80.01 37.72 -7.42
N ASN A 720 -79.59 38.79 -6.74
CA ASN A 720 -80.36 40.04 -6.69
C ASN A 720 -79.99 41.04 -7.81
N PHE A 721 -79.08 40.68 -8.73
CA PHE A 721 -78.68 41.56 -9.81
C PHE A 721 -79.68 41.49 -10.98
N THR A 722 -80.50 42.54 -11.11
CA THR A 722 -81.46 42.73 -12.22
C THR A 722 -80.81 43.38 -13.44
N THR A 723 -79.76 44.17 -13.22
CA THR A 723 -78.86 44.67 -14.26
C THR A 723 -77.42 44.38 -13.84
N ALA A 724 -76.54 44.21 -14.81
CA ALA A 724 -75.10 44.22 -14.58
C ALA A 724 -74.57 43.15 -13.58
N PRO A 725 -74.92 41.86 -13.70
CA PRO A 725 -74.46 40.86 -12.74
C PRO A 725 -72.93 40.69 -12.77
N PRO A 726 -72.28 40.45 -11.61
CA PRO A 726 -70.84 40.14 -11.55
C PRO A 726 -70.54 38.78 -12.20
N ALA A 727 -69.34 38.60 -12.72
CA ALA A 727 -68.93 37.30 -13.26
C ALA A 727 -68.84 36.26 -12.14
N TYR A 728 -69.18 35.00 -12.44
CA TYR A 728 -69.12 33.91 -11.48
C TYR A 728 -68.39 32.71 -12.08
N GLY A 729 -67.45 32.15 -11.33
CA GLY A 729 -66.77 30.91 -11.70
C GLY A 729 -66.96 29.84 -10.64
N LEU A 730 -67.09 28.58 -11.08
CA LEU A 730 -67.19 27.41 -10.23
C LEU A 730 -66.41 26.26 -10.86
N VAL A 731 -65.65 25.52 -10.07
CA VAL A 731 -65.07 24.24 -10.47
C VAL A 731 -65.45 23.18 -9.45
N PHE A 732 -65.93 22.03 -9.92
CA PHE A 732 -66.35 20.92 -9.06
C PHE A 732 -66.05 19.58 -9.72
N ARG A 733 -66.09 18.51 -8.92
CA ARG A 733 -66.09 17.13 -9.41
C ARG A 733 -67.48 16.55 -9.24
N LYS A 734 -68.07 16.09 -10.33
CA LYS A 734 -69.48 15.68 -10.38
C LYS A 734 -69.75 14.53 -9.41
N ASN A 735 -70.66 14.76 -8.47
CA ASN A 735 -71.12 13.80 -7.46
C ASN A 735 -70.00 13.19 -6.58
N ASP A 736 -68.89 13.90 -6.36
CA ASP A 736 -67.82 13.49 -5.46
C ASP A 736 -67.70 14.45 -4.26
N PRO A 737 -68.24 14.10 -3.08
CA PRO A 737 -68.19 14.95 -1.90
C PRO A 737 -66.78 15.07 -1.30
N SER A 738 -65.83 14.21 -1.68
CA SER A 738 -64.43 14.29 -1.21
C SER A 738 -63.64 15.39 -1.92
N TYR A 739 -64.14 15.89 -3.05
CA TYR A 739 -63.53 16.98 -3.81
C TYR A 739 -64.26 18.30 -3.52
N PRO A 740 -63.66 19.24 -2.76
CA PRO A 740 -64.33 20.50 -2.44
C PRO A 740 -64.46 21.36 -3.71
N ALA A 741 -65.69 21.75 -4.05
CA ALA A 741 -65.93 22.71 -5.11
C ALA A 741 -65.32 24.09 -4.75
N LEU A 742 -64.73 24.73 -5.75
CA LEU A 742 -64.11 26.04 -5.66
C LEU A 742 -64.95 27.03 -6.44
N ASP A 743 -65.34 28.14 -5.84
CA ASP A 743 -66.12 29.16 -6.55
C ASP A 743 -65.72 30.60 -6.18
N SER A 744 -65.99 31.52 -7.10
CA SER A 744 -65.64 32.93 -6.94
C SER A 744 -66.62 33.82 -7.71
N VAL A 745 -66.97 34.96 -7.11
CA VAL A 745 -67.77 36.02 -7.71
C VAL A 745 -66.86 37.24 -7.88
N MET A 746 -66.79 37.79 -9.10
CA MET A 746 -65.94 38.93 -9.42
C MET A 746 -66.73 40.18 -9.75
N ASN A 747 -66.61 41.20 -8.89
CA ASN A 747 -67.21 42.52 -9.09
C ASN A 747 -66.18 43.66 -9.05
N ASP A 748 -64.91 43.34 -8.83
CA ASP A 748 -63.82 44.33 -8.78
C ASP A 748 -63.25 44.55 -10.19
N PRO A 749 -63.29 45.78 -10.74
CA PRO A 749 -62.76 46.09 -12.06
C PRO A 749 -61.25 45.83 -12.21
N ASP A 750 -60.50 45.77 -11.11
CA ASP A 750 -59.05 45.64 -11.10
C ASP A 750 -58.54 44.21 -10.79
N LEU A 751 -59.43 43.23 -10.61
CA LEU A 751 -59.05 41.87 -10.22
C LEU A 751 -59.48 40.82 -11.27
N VAL A 752 -58.60 39.83 -11.50
CA VAL A 752 -58.91 38.58 -12.20
C VAL A 752 -58.57 37.45 -11.23
N VAL A 753 -59.47 36.48 -11.07
CA VAL A 753 -59.26 35.31 -10.20
C VAL A 753 -59.30 34.04 -11.02
N ASP A 754 -58.24 33.26 -10.90
CA ASP A 754 -58.18 31.90 -11.43
C ASP A 754 -58.75 30.93 -10.40
N VAL A 755 -59.93 30.38 -10.68
CA VAL A 755 -60.48 29.23 -9.95
C VAL A 755 -59.90 27.97 -10.60
N ARG A 756 -58.85 27.42 -10.00
CA ARG A 756 -58.09 26.28 -10.54
C ARG A 756 -58.28 25.02 -9.71
N ALA A 757 -58.60 23.93 -10.40
CA ALA A 757 -58.71 22.58 -9.88
C ALA A 757 -57.60 21.70 -10.46
N ASN A 758 -56.74 21.14 -9.62
CA ASN A 758 -55.75 20.14 -10.04
C ASN A 758 -56.28 18.72 -9.75
N PHE A 759 -55.95 17.77 -10.62
CA PHE A 759 -56.27 16.35 -10.48
C PHE A 759 -55.24 15.47 -11.19
N SER A 760 -55.25 14.18 -10.89
CA SER A 760 -54.37 13.19 -11.52
C SER A 760 -55.09 12.57 -12.72
N ALA A 761 -54.47 12.66 -13.90
CA ALA A 761 -54.82 11.91 -15.10
C ALA A 761 -53.69 10.91 -15.40
N LYS A 762 -53.83 10.01 -16.37
CA LYS A 762 -52.77 9.08 -16.79
C LYS A 762 -51.96 9.65 -17.96
N TRP A 763 -50.66 9.36 -18.03
CA TRP A 763 -49.87 9.61 -19.25
C TRP A 763 -50.47 8.84 -20.44
N SER A 764 -50.36 9.40 -21.65
CA SER A 764 -50.80 8.73 -22.89
C SER A 764 -49.71 7.89 -23.55
N VAL A 765 -48.45 8.11 -23.14
CA VAL A 765 -47.27 7.46 -23.72
C VAL A 765 -46.36 7.01 -22.60
N GLY A 766 -45.67 5.89 -22.82
CA GLY A 766 -44.85 5.28 -21.81
C GLY A 766 -43.89 4.27 -22.41
N GLN A 767 -42.81 3.97 -21.71
CA GLN A 767 -41.78 3.06 -22.15
C GLN A 767 -41.24 2.20 -21.00
N MET A 768 -40.86 0.97 -21.31
CA MET A 768 -40.23 0.00 -20.43
C MET A 768 -38.96 -0.51 -21.12
N GLU A 769 -37.80 -0.29 -20.51
CA GLU A 769 -36.50 -0.64 -21.08
C GLU A 769 -35.82 -1.74 -20.27
N THR A 770 -35.35 -2.78 -20.96
CA THR A 770 -34.71 -3.94 -20.34
C THR A 770 -33.30 -3.61 -19.84
N PRO A 771 -32.76 -4.40 -18.89
CA PRO A 771 -31.32 -4.48 -18.70
C PRO A 771 -30.59 -4.87 -20.00
N PRO A 772 -29.27 -4.60 -20.10
CA PRO A 772 -28.47 -5.05 -21.24
C PRO A 772 -28.53 -6.57 -21.43
N ILE A 773 -28.79 -6.98 -22.67
CA ILE A 773 -28.80 -8.37 -23.15
C ILE A 773 -27.42 -8.65 -23.75
N GLY A 774 -26.76 -9.72 -23.29
CA GLY A 774 -25.39 -10.07 -23.70
C GLY A 774 -24.36 -9.86 -22.57
N PRO A 775 -23.05 -10.02 -22.84
CA PRO A 775 -22.42 -10.09 -24.17
C PRO A 775 -22.73 -11.37 -24.95
N VAL A 776 -22.64 -11.29 -26.29
CA VAL A 776 -22.90 -12.42 -27.20
C VAL A 776 -21.80 -12.58 -28.24
N LYS A 777 -21.67 -13.79 -28.82
CA LYS A 777 -20.76 -14.07 -29.94
C LYS A 777 -21.36 -13.66 -31.29
N ALA A 778 -22.66 -13.89 -31.47
CA ALA A 778 -23.40 -13.49 -32.67
C ALA A 778 -24.90 -13.37 -32.37
N TRP A 779 -25.55 -12.34 -32.91
CA TRP A 779 -27.00 -12.17 -32.83
C TRP A 779 -27.72 -13.06 -33.86
N LYS A 780 -28.87 -13.66 -33.48
CA LYS A 780 -29.68 -14.48 -34.41
C LYS A 780 -31.00 -13.80 -34.76
N SER A 781 -31.91 -13.68 -33.81
CA SER A 781 -33.27 -13.19 -34.06
C SER A 781 -33.93 -12.61 -32.83
N LEU A 782 -34.87 -11.71 -33.06
CA LEU A 782 -35.77 -11.11 -32.07
C LEU A 782 -37.19 -11.58 -32.36
N HIS A 783 -37.86 -12.10 -31.35
CA HIS A 783 -39.24 -12.55 -31.38
C HIS A 783 -40.00 -11.88 -30.24
N TRP A 784 -41.08 -11.15 -30.53
CA TRP A 784 -41.87 -10.51 -29.49
C TRP A 784 -43.35 -10.53 -29.83
N GLN A 785 -44.19 -10.40 -28.81
CA GLN A 785 -45.63 -10.34 -28.96
C GLN A 785 -46.23 -9.50 -27.83
N HIS A 786 -47.27 -8.73 -28.15
CA HIS A 786 -48.08 -8.01 -27.18
C HIS A 786 -49.50 -8.61 -27.13
N ALA A 787 -50.23 -8.31 -26.05
CA ALA A 787 -51.64 -8.63 -25.91
C ALA A 787 -52.49 -7.89 -26.97
N ALA A 788 -53.74 -8.33 -27.16
CA ALA A 788 -54.66 -7.62 -28.05
C ALA A 788 -54.92 -6.18 -27.54
N PHE A 789 -54.95 -5.22 -28.46
CA PHE A 789 -55.36 -3.85 -28.15
C PHE A 789 -56.84 -3.81 -27.76
N ASP A 790 -57.16 -3.02 -26.75
CA ASP A 790 -58.53 -2.70 -26.36
C ASP A 790 -59.12 -1.54 -27.17
N ASP A 791 -58.27 -0.71 -27.80
CA ASP A 791 -58.69 0.28 -28.80
C ASP A 791 -57.85 0.24 -30.11
N PRO A 792 -58.46 0.46 -31.30
CA PRO A 792 -57.72 0.47 -32.56
C PRO A 792 -56.67 1.59 -32.73
N SER A 793 -56.71 2.63 -31.89
CA SER A 793 -55.74 3.73 -31.89
C SER A 793 -54.52 3.50 -30.98
N ASP A 794 -54.53 2.39 -30.23
CA ASP A 794 -53.39 2.00 -29.41
C ASP A 794 -52.18 1.66 -30.27
N LEU A 795 -51.01 1.92 -29.71
CA LEU A 795 -49.74 1.59 -30.32
C LEU A 795 -48.83 0.91 -29.31
N ALA A 796 -48.29 -0.23 -29.72
CA ALA A 796 -47.18 -0.89 -29.06
C ALA A 796 -46.04 -1.04 -30.07
N ALA A 797 -44.82 -0.70 -29.65
CA ALA A 797 -43.63 -0.86 -30.45
C ALA A 797 -42.47 -1.39 -29.62
N LEU A 798 -41.55 -2.10 -30.27
CA LEU A 798 -40.31 -2.55 -29.68
C LEU A 798 -39.12 -1.92 -30.39
N ALA A 799 -38.41 -1.05 -29.68
CA ALA A 799 -37.16 -0.46 -30.11
C ALA A 799 -35.97 -1.33 -29.69
N VAL A 800 -35.03 -1.53 -30.62
CA VAL A 800 -33.77 -2.22 -30.36
C VAL A 800 -32.66 -1.18 -30.26
N LEU A 801 -32.01 -1.12 -29.10
CA LEU A 801 -30.99 -0.14 -28.78
C LEU A 801 -29.62 -0.82 -28.73
N ALA A 802 -28.62 -0.22 -29.36
CA ALA A 802 -27.23 -0.59 -29.20
C ALA A 802 -26.66 -0.01 -27.91
N VAL A 803 -26.04 -0.87 -27.10
CA VAL A 803 -25.33 -0.49 -25.88
C VAL A 803 -23.85 -0.38 -26.20
N ARG A 804 -23.24 0.75 -25.86
CA ARG A 804 -21.80 1.00 -26.01
C ARG A 804 -21.24 1.56 -24.71
N GLU A 805 -20.10 1.03 -24.29
CA GLU A 805 -19.43 1.45 -23.07
C GLU A 805 -19.07 2.96 -23.14
N GLY A 806 -19.43 3.70 -22.09
CA GLY A 806 -19.17 5.15 -21.99
C GLY A 806 -19.97 6.05 -22.94
N GLN A 807 -20.94 5.51 -23.70
CA GLN A 807 -21.76 6.28 -24.62
C GLN A 807 -23.26 6.12 -24.32
N ALA A 808 -24.06 7.09 -24.74
CA ALA A 808 -25.51 6.96 -24.69
C ALA A 808 -25.99 5.85 -25.65
N ASP A 809 -26.99 5.09 -25.21
CA ASP A 809 -27.63 4.05 -26.01
C ASP A 809 -28.21 4.64 -27.29
N SER A 810 -27.95 3.99 -28.43
CA SER A 810 -28.43 4.47 -29.74
C SER A 810 -29.44 3.52 -30.35
N LEU A 811 -30.56 4.06 -30.83
CA LEU A 811 -31.57 3.30 -31.57
C LEU A 811 -30.99 2.70 -32.85
N LEU A 812 -31.11 1.38 -33.00
CA LEU A 812 -30.78 0.67 -34.24
C LEU A 812 -31.99 0.66 -35.18
N PHE A 813 -33.13 0.19 -34.69
CA PHE A 813 -34.41 0.19 -35.40
C PHE A 813 -35.58 0.01 -34.43
N ARG A 814 -36.79 0.23 -34.92
CA ARG A 814 -38.05 0.17 -34.17
C ARG A 814 -39.07 -0.69 -34.92
N LEU A 815 -39.75 -1.59 -34.20
CA LEU A 815 -40.72 -2.54 -34.73
C LEU A 815 -42.11 -2.22 -34.18
N GLU A 816 -43.12 -2.06 -35.02
CA GLU A 816 -44.51 -1.86 -34.58
C GLU A 816 -45.37 -3.11 -34.83
N ASN A 817 -45.37 -3.61 -36.08
CA ASN A 817 -46.21 -4.74 -36.50
C ASN A 817 -45.37 -5.93 -37.03
N THR A 818 -44.07 -5.94 -36.71
CA THR A 818 -43.14 -7.01 -37.10
C THR A 818 -42.69 -7.75 -35.85
N PHE A 819 -43.22 -8.97 -35.67
CA PHE A 819 -43.01 -9.76 -34.45
C PHE A 819 -41.77 -10.64 -34.50
N ASP A 820 -41.34 -11.05 -35.70
CA ASP A 820 -40.14 -11.85 -35.94
C ASP A 820 -39.14 -11.05 -36.78
N THR A 821 -37.92 -10.84 -36.29
CA THR A 821 -36.89 -10.04 -36.96
C THR A 821 -35.53 -10.74 -36.87
N SER A 822 -34.81 -10.85 -37.99
CA SER A 822 -33.41 -11.31 -37.98
C SER A 822 -32.50 -10.22 -37.42
N LEU A 823 -31.60 -10.59 -36.51
CA LEU A 823 -30.59 -9.71 -35.93
C LEU A 823 -29.18 -9.96 -36.49
N GLN A 824 -29.02 -10.89 -37.44
CA GLN A 824 -27.72 -11.31 -37.97
C GLN A 824 -26.93 -10.18 -38.67
N SER A 825 -27.60 -9.11 -39.08
CA SER A 825 -26.94 -7.91 -39.65
C SER A 825 -26.27 -7.04 -38.59
N ILE A 826 -26.58 -7.23 -37.31
CA ILE A 826 -25.97 -6.50 -36.20
C ILE A 826 -24.64 -7.17 -35.86
N SER A 827 -23.54 -6.44 -35.99
CA SER A 827 -22.22 -6.94 -35.61
C SER A 827 -22.09 -7.04 -34.09
N ALA A 828 -21.99 -8.27 -33.55
CA ALA A 828 -21.71 -8.50 -32.13
C ALA A 828 -20.33 -7.99 -31.69
N ALA A 829 -19.38 -7.83 -32.63
CA ALA A 829 -18.08 -7.21 -32.34
C ALA A 829 -18.19 -5.70 -32.09
N GLN A 830 -19.18 -5.03 -32.72
CA GLN A 830 -19.42 -3.59 -32.53
C GLN A 830 -20.45 -3.34 -31.41
N PHE A 831 -21.46 -4.20 -31.32
CA PHE A 831 -22.55 -4.14 -30.36
C PHE A 831 -22.67 -5.49 -29.65
N PRO A 832 -21.77 -5.77 -28.70
CA PRO A 832 -21.78 -7.03 -27.95
C PRO A 832 -23.02 -7.15 -27.07
N GLN A 833 -23.66 -6.02 -26.74
CA GLN A 833 -24.88 -5.95 -25.95
C GLN A 833 -25.94 -5.09 -26.64
N LEU A 834 -27.20 -5.45 -26.41
CA LEU A 834 -28.38 -4.72 -26.86
C LEU A 834 -29.33 -4.48 -25.69
N LYS A 835 -30.22 -3.50 -25.81
CA LYS A 835 -31.41 -3.38 -24.95
C LYS A 835 -32.66 -3.38 -25.81
N LEU A 836 -33.76 -3.80 -25.20
CA LEU A 836 -35.08 -3.65 -25.78
C LEU A 836 -35.81 -2.54 -25.03
N ARG A 837 -36.51 -1.68 -25.77
CA ARG A 837 -37.42 -0.69 -25.21
C ARG A 837 -38.80 -0.92 -25.77
N TYR A 838 -39.71 -1.32 -24.90
CA TYR A 838 -41.12 -1.49 -25.21
C TYR A 838 -41.84 -0.16 -25.02
N GLU A 839 -42.37 0.40 -26.09
CA GLU A 839 -43.00 1.72 -26.16
C GLU A 839 -44.50 1.57 -26.38
N LEU A 840 -45.27 2.26 -25.55
CA LEU A 840 -46.73 2.22 -25.55
C LEU A 840 -47.29 3.62 -25.77
N SER A 841 -48.39 3.69 -26.52
CA SER A 841 -49.22 4.89 -26.63
C SER A 841 -50.69 4.51 -26.66
N ASP A 842 -51.47 5.09 -25.76
CA ASP A 842 -52.93 5.05 -25.75
C ASP A 842 -53.44 6.44 -25.35
N THR A 843 -54.17 7.10 -26.26
CA THR A 843 -54.68 8.45 -26.01
C THR A 843 -56.10 8.48 -25.43
N LEU A 844 -56.82 7.36 -25.48
CA LEU A 844 -58.24 7.22 -25.19
C LEU A 844 -58.50 6.54 -23.85
N THR A 845 -58.17 5.26 -23.71
CA THR A 845 -58.52 4.42 -22.55
C THR A 845 -57.50 4.49 -21.42
N ARG A 846 -56.27 4.91 -21.74
CA ARG A 846 -55.11 4.97 -20.83
C ARG A 846 -54.77 3.62 -20.20
N THR A 847 -54.88 2.56 -20.99
CA THR A 847 -54.55 1.18 -20.65
C THR A 847 -53.22 0.80 -21.33
N ALA A 848 -52.33 0.18 -20.57
CA ALA A 848 -51.03 -0.23 -21.09
C ALA A 848 -51.13 -1.65 -21.66
N THR A 849 -50.94 -1.81 -22.97
CA THR A 849 -50.97 -3.13 -23.63
C THR A 849 -49.83 -4.01 -23.10
N ALA A 850 -50.18 -5.13 -22.46
CA ALA A 850 -49.19 -6.03 -21.87
C ALA A 850 -48.27 -6.67 -22.91
N LEU A 851 -46.97 -6.72 -22.62
CA LEU A 851 -46.01 -7.53 -23.37
C LEU A 851 -46.25 -9.01 -23.01
N ALA A 852 -46.60 -9.83 -24.00
CA ALA A 852 -46.79 -11.27 -23.81
C ALA A 852 -45.44 -11.98 -23.69
N TYR A 853 -44.51 -11.67 -24.59
CA TYR A 853 -43.10 -12.03 -24.45
C TYR A 853 -42.21 -11.15 -25.35
N ALA A 854 -40.94 -11.04 -24.99
CA ALA A 854 -39.84 -10.64 -25.85
C ALA A 854 -38.68 -11.63 -25.69
N ARG A 855 -38.14 -12.11 -26.82
CA ARG A 855 -37.11 -13.15 -26.90
C ARG A 855 -36.02 -12.74 -27.86
N VAL A 856 -34.77 -12.80 -27.42
CA VAL A 856 -33.61 -12.56 -28.27
C VAL A 856 -32.78 -13.83 -28.32
N LEU A 857 -32.67 -14.44 -29.50
CA LEU A 857 -31.84 -15.60 -29.74
C LEU A 857 -30.45 -15.16 -30.22
N PHE A 858 -29.41 -15.83 -29.72
CA PHE A 858 -28.02 -15.52 -30.04
C PHE A 858 -27.11 -16.73 -29.82
N ASP A 859 -25.90 -16.65 -30.35
CA ASP A 859 -24.79 -17.52 -29.91
C ASP A 859 -24.16 -16.91 -28.66
N ALA A 860 -24.26 -17.62 -27.54
CA ALA A 860 -23.72 -17.16 -26.27
C ALA A 860 -22.18 -17.14 -26.27
N VAL A 861 -21.61 -16.38 -25.34
CA VAL A 861 -20.18 -16.46 -25.00
C VAL A 861 -19.96 -17.62 -24.02
N PRO A 862 -18.73 -18.20 -23.95
CA PRO A 862 -18.39 -19.14 -22.89
C PRO A 862 -18.46 -18.45 -21.51
N GLU A 863 -18.68 -19.22 -20.46
CA GLU A 863 -18.68 -18.73 -19.08
C GLU A 863 -18.02 -19.78 -18.20
N GLY A 864 -17.07 -19.35 -17.39
CA GLY A 864 -16.24 -20.22 -16.58
C GLY A 864 -16.01 -19.63 -15.20
N ALA A 865 -15.54 -20.46 -14.28
CA ALA A 865 -15.25 -20.02 -12.92
C ALA A 865 -14.16 -20.86 -12.30
N LEU A 866 -13.37 -20.24 -11.43
CA LEU A 866 -12.47 -20.99 -10.55
C LEU A 866 -13.30 -21.87 -9.61
N HIS A 867 -12.88 -23.13 -9.47
CA HIS A 867 -13.60 -24.16 -8.73
C HIS A 867 -12.73 -24.80 -7.64
N PRO A 868 -12.43 -24.07 -6.55
CA PRO A 868 -11.55 -24.55 -5.48
C PRO A 868 -12.05 -25.81 -4.78
N ALA A 869 -13.38 -25.99 -4.70
CA ALA A 869 -14.00 -27.18 -4.12
C ALA A 869 -13.69 -28.45 -4.92
N ALA A 870 -13.54 -28.34 -6.26
CA ALA A 870 -13.11 -29.46 -7.10
C ALA A 870 -11.60 -29.72 -6.98
N HIS A 871 -10.77 -28.68 -7.04
CA HIS A 871 -9.32 -28.81 -6.88
C HIS A 871 -8.67 -27.47 -6.54
N PHE A 872 -8.07 -27.36 -5.36
CA PHE A 872 -7.17 -26.27 -4.99
C PHE A 872 -6.03 -26.81 -4.13
N VAL A 873 -4.80 -26.67 -4.60
CA VAL A 873 -3.59 -27.06 -3.88
C VAL A 873 -2.73 -25.82 -3.73
N PHE A 874 -2.44 -25.45 -2.49
CA PHE A 874 -1.46 -24.42 -2.16
C PHE A 874 -0.50 -25.02 -1.12
N GLN A 875 0.78 -25.09 -1.47
CA GLN A 875 1.76 -25.91 -0.74
C GLN A 875 1.78 -25.65 0.77
N ARG A 876 1.93 -24.39 1.19
CA ARG A 876 1.88 -23.93 2.59
C ARG A 876 1.91 -22.40 2.64
N ASP A 877 1.47 -21.84 3.77
CA ASP A 877 1.44 -20.41 4.04
C ASP A 877 2.83 -19.80 4.31
N THR A 878 3.83 -20.62 4.64
CA THR A 878 5.20 -20.17 4.92
C THR A 878 6.22 -21.00 4.15
N LEU A 879 7.02 -20.35 3.31
CA LEU A 879 8.13 -20.93 2.55
C LEU A 879 9.45 -20.37 3.06
N GLN A 880 10.54 -21.11 2.92
CA GLN A 880 11.88 -20.55 3.11
C GLN A 880 12.41 -20.01 1.78
N GLN A 881 13.22 -18.96 1.82
CA GLN A 881 13.88 -18.42 0.64
C GLN A 881 14.68 -19.53 -0.07
N GLY A 882 14.46 -19.68 -1.37
CA GLY A 882 15.03 -20.75 -2.19
C GLY A 882 14.10 -21.95 -2.41
N GLU A 883 13.08 -22.13 -1.57
CA GLU A 883 12.04 -23.12 -1.79
C GLU A 883 11.22 -22.79 -3.06
N THR A 884 10.76 -23.78 -3.83
CA THR A 884 9.87 -23.51 -4.97
C THR A 884 8.43 -23.42 -4.48
N LEU A 885 7.74 -22.34 -4.80
CA LEU A 885 6.30 -22.21 -4.56
C LEU A 885 5.55 -23.14 -5.51
N HIS A 886 4.63 -23.96 -4.99
CA HIS A 886 3.71 -24.78 -5.78
C HIS A 886 2.25 -24.40 -5.51
N ALA A 887 1.50 -24.09 -6.57
CA ALA A 887 0.06 -23.83 -6.52
C ALA A 887 -0.68 -24.50 -7.69
N SER A 888 -1.92 -24.91 -7.48
CA SER A 888 -2.77 -25.48 -8.52
C SER A 888 -4.24 -25.20 -8.23
N ILE A 889 -5.02 -24.82 -9.24
CA ILE A 889 -6.45 -24.49 -9.10
C ILE A 889 -7.24 -25.03 -10.30
N ALA A 890 -8.44 -25.56 -10.05
CA ALA A 890 -9.38 -25.93 -11.11
C ALA A 890 -10.13 -24.72 -11.67
N PHE A 891 -10.39 -24.74 -12.97
CA PHE A 891 -11.29 -23.83 -13.67
C PHE A 891 -12.28 -24.66 -14.48
N ALA A 892 -13.58 -24.41 -14.28
CA ALA A 892 -14.66 -25.17 -14.88
C ALA A 892 -15.41 -24.32 -15.91
N ASN A 893 -15.77 -24.92 -17.03
CA ASN A 893 -16.70 -24.33 -17.98
C ASN A 893 -18.14 -24.64 -17.54
N ILE A 894 -18.86 -23.62 -17.11
CA ILE A 894 -20.21 -23.75 -16.55
C ILE A 894 -21.32 -23.39 -17.56
N SER A 895 -20.92 -22.97 -18.76
CA SER A 895 -21.81 -22.55 -19.82
C SER A 895 -22.02 -23.67 -20.85
N GLU A 896 -22.90 -23.43 -21.82
CA GLU A 896 -23.15 -24.35 -22.93
C GLU A 896 -22.23 -24.13 -24.14
N VAL A 897 -21.22 -23.26 -24.01
CA VAL A 897 -20.29 -22.88 -25.07
C VAL A 897 -18.87 -23.20 -24.64
N ALA A 898 -18.10 -23.87 -25.50
CA ALA A 898 -16.71 -24.21 -25.21
C ALA A 898 -15.82 -22.96 -25.18
N PHE A 899 -14.86 -22.92 -24.26
CA PHE A 899 -13.75 -21.97 -24.35
C PHE A 899 -12.74 -22.46 -25.37
N ASP A 900 -12.12 -21.51 -26.06
CA ASP A 900 -10.89 -21.75 -26.79
C ASP A 900 -9.71 -21.87 -25.82
N SER A 901 -8.47 -21.84 -26.31
CA SER A 901 -7.28 -21.90 -25.45
C SER A 901 -7.29 -20.81 -24.36
N LEU A 902 -7.38 -21.20 -23.08
CA LEU A 902 -7.48 -20.28 -21.94
C LEU A 902 -6.12 -19.76 -21.49
N LEU A 903 -6.00 -18.46 -21.28
CA LEU A 903 -4.82 -17.84 -20.68
C LEU A 903 -5.02 -17.71 -19.17
N PHE A 904 -4.00 -18.03 -18.38
CA PHE A 904 -3.95 -17.78 -16.94
C PHE A 904 -2.82 -16.81 -16.65
N LYS A 905 -3.07 -15.88 -15.74
CA LYS A 905 -2.06 -14.97 -15.19
C LYS A 905 -1.89 -15.24 -13.70
N PHE A 906 -0.65 -15.44 -13.29
CA PHE A 906 -0.25 -15.56 -11.90
C PHE A 906 0.63 -14.36 -11.56
N SER A 907 0.24 -13.56 -10.57
CA SER A 907 1.07 -12.48 -10.05
C SER A 907 1.50 -12.81 -8.63
N ILE A 908 2.78 -12.64 -8.32
CA ILE A 908 3.29 -12.67 -6.94
C ILE A 908 3.67 -11.25 -6.59
N GLU A 909 3.03 -10.68 -5.57
CA GLU A 909 3.19 -9.29 -5.17
C GLU A 909 3.67 -9.21 -3.72
N ASN A 910 4.63 -8.33 -3.45
CA ASN A 910 5.03 -7.98 -2.09
C ASN A 910 4.09 -6.91 -1.50
N GLN A 911 4.34 -6.50 -0.24
CA GLN A 911 3.53 -5.46 0.41
C GLN A 911 3.56 -4.09 -0.28
N ALA A 912 4.56 -3.82 -1.11
CA ALA A 912 4.66 -2.59 -1.92
C ALA A 912 3.99 -2.73 -3.30
N GLY A 913 3.26 -3.82 -3.56
CA GLY A 913 2.59 -4.08 -4.84
C GLY A 913 3.54 -4.41 -6.01
N SER A 914 4.83 -4.62 -5.73
CA SER A 914 5.82 -5.00 -6.75
C SER A 914 6.04 -6.51 -6.75
N GLY A 915 6.18 -7.10 -7.93
CA GLY A 915 6.60 -8.49 -8.06
C GLY A 915 6.42 -9.10 -9.45
N GLY A 916 6.48 -10.43 -9.52
CA GLY A 916 6.59 -11.18 -10.77
C GLY A 916 5.23 -11.55 -11.37
N VAL A 917 5.08 -11.38 -12.68
CA VAL A 917 3.88 -11.80 -13.45
C VAL A 917 4.25 -12.97 -14.37
N PHE A 918 3.44 -14.02 -14.33
CA PHE A 918 3.63 -15.25 -15.10
C PHE A 918 2.37 -15.57 -15.89
N LEU A 919 2.52 -15.79 -17.20
CA LEU A 919 1.41 -16.13 -18.09
C LEU A 919 1.51 -17.59 -18.52
N GLN A 920 0.39 -18.32 -18.44
CA GLN A 920 0.30 -19.72 -18.84
C GLN A 920 -0.90 -19.93 -19.76
N LYS A 921 -0.66 -20.34 -21.01
CA LYS A 921 -1.72 -20.70 -21.94
C LYS A 921 -2.03 -22.20 -21.85
N LEU A 922 -3.29 -22.52 -21.57
CA LEU A 922 -3.79 -23.89 -21.41
C LEU A 922 -4.65 -24.31 -22.60
N LYS A 923 -4.95 -25.62 -22.67
CA LYS A 923 -5.76 -26.23 -23.73
C LYS A 923 -7.18 -25.62 -23.78
N PRO A 924 -7.87 -25.69 -24.94
CA PRO A 924 -9.29 -25.40 -25.02
C PRO A 924 -10.10 -26.20 -24.00
N LEU A 925 -11.19 -25.61 -23.49
CA LEU A 925 -12.02 -26.21 -22.44
C LEU A 925 -13.43 -26.48 -22.95
N ALA A 926 -13.75 -27.77 -23.11
CA ALA A 926 -15.04 -28.22 -23.61
C ALA A 926 -16.19 -27.90 -22.63
N VAL A 927 -17.41 -27.93 -23.15
CA VAL A 927 -18.64 -27.69 -22.36
C VAL A 927 -18.74 -28.69 -21.21
N GLY A 928 -18.89 -28.18 -19.98
CA GLY A 928 -18.99 -28.99 -18.76
C GLY A 928 -17.69 -29.64 -18.28
N ASP A 929 -16.55 -29.41 -18.95
CA ASP A 929 -15.25 -29.93 -18.55
C ASP A 929 -14.53 -28.95 -17.59
N SER A 930 -13.48 -29.43 -16.93
CA SER A 930 -12.60 -28.61 -16.09
C SER A 930 -11.12 -28.84 -16.42
N LEU A 931 -10.29 -27.84 -16.16
CA LEU A 931 -8.83 -27.94 -16.27
C LEU A 931 -8.16 -27.51 -14.98
N HIS A 932 -6.92 -27.99 -14.76
CA HIS A 932 -6.09 -27.57 -13.64
C HIS A 932 -4.98 -26.64 -14.14
N ALA A 933 -4.91 -25.44 -13.58
CA ALA A 933 -3.83 -24.51 -13.83
C ALA A 933 -2.73 -24.75 -12.78
N ASN A 934 -1.66 -25.43 -13.18
CA ASN A 934 -0.52 -25.74 -12.31
C ASN A 934 0.54 -24.65 -12.44
N PHE A 935 0.93 -24.06 -11.31
CA PHE A 935 1.88 -22.97 -11.22
C PHE A 935 3.02 -23.28 -10.26
N THR A 936 4.23 -22.90 -10.67
CA THR A 936 5.43 -22.98 -9.86
C THR A 936 6.28 -21.73 -10.03
N ALA A 937 6.83 -21.18 -8.94
CA ALA A 937 7.71 -20.02 -9.00
C ALA A 937 8.88 -20.12 -8.01
N PRO A 938 10.07 -19.59 -8.36
CA PRO A 938 11.20 -19.53 -7.43
C PRO A 938 10.93 -18.47 -6.35
N THR A 939 11.23 -18.79 -5.08
CA THR A 939 11.12 -17.82 -3.97
C THR A 939 12.42 -17.11 -3.64
N LEU A 940 13.53 -17.45 -4.32
CA LEU A 940 14.83 -16.83 -4.09
C LEU A 940 14.81 -15.29 -4.04
N PRO A 941 14.14 -14.56 -4.96
CA PRO A 941 14.09 -13.10 -4.92
C PRO A 941 13.03 -12.55 -3.93
N LEU A 942 12.26 -13.42 -3.28
CA LEU A 942 11.12 -13.03 -2.44
C LEU A 942 11.53 -13.05 -0.97
N SER A 943 10.99 -12.13 -0.17
CA SER A 943 11.15 -12.14 1.29
C SER A 943 9.99 -11.42 1.97
N GLY A 944 9.66 -11.81 3.20
CA GLY A 944 8.54 -11.24 3.94
C GLY A 944 7.18 -11.68 3.41
N PRO A 945 6.11 -10.91 3.71
CA PRO A 945 4.76 -11.21 3.24
C PRO A 945 4.62 -11.05 1.73
N GLN A 946 3.97 -12.01 1.09
CA GLN A 946 3.74 -12.12 -0.34
C GLN A 946 2.27 -12.45 -0.60
N ARG A 947 1.75 -12.07 -1.77
CA ARG A 947 0.40 -12.38 -2.23
C ARG A 947 0.45 -13.02 -3.61
N LEU A 948 -0.16 -14.19 -3.76
CA LEU A 948 -0.41 -14.83 -5.04
C LEU A 948 -1.79 -14.43 -5.55
N LEU A 949 -1.85 -13.74 -6.69
CA LEU A 949 -3.05 -13.49 -7.48
C LEU A 949 -3.08 -14.48 -8.64
N ILE A 950 -4.18 -15.21 -8.78
CA ILE A 950 -4.47 -16.08 -9.91
C ILE A 950 -5.67 -15.50 -10.66
N GLU A 951 -5.50 -15.23 -11.94
CA GLU A 951 -6.51 -14.65 -12.82
C GLU A 951 -6.65 -15.55 -14.06
N ALA A 952 -7.79 -16.22 -14.20
CA ALA A 952 -8.16 -16.93 -15.42
C ALA A 952 -8.72 -15.95 -16.45
N ASN A 953 -8.41 -16.18 -17.73
CA ASN A 953 -8.85 -15.33 -18.85
C ASN A 953 -8.53 -13.83 -18.66
N PRO A 954 -7.27 -13.46 -18.32
CA PRO A 954 -6.91 -12.11 -17.94
C PRO A 954 -7.16 -11.11 -19.08
N ALA A 955 -7.48 -9.87 -18.71
CA ALA A 955 -7.83 -8.79 -19.64
C ALA A 955 -8.94 -9.16 -20.64
N SER A 956 -9.87 -10.04 -20.23
CA SER A 956 -10.97 -10.54 -21.07
C SER A 956 -10.49 -11.09 -22.41
N ASN A 957 -9.38 -11.85 -22.41
CA ASN A 957 -8.77 -12.40 -23.63
C ASN A 957 -9.77 -13.17 -24.51
N GLN A 958 -10.74 -13.83 -23.88
CA GLN A 958 -11.97 -14.32 -24.49
C GLN A 958 -13.17 -13.62 -23.84
N PRO A 959 -14.21 -13.24 -24.60
CA PRO A 959 -15.44 -12.73 -24.02
C PRO A 959 -16.10 -13.80 -23.12
N GLU A 960 -16.56 -13.37 -21.95
CA GLU A 960 -17.31 -14.18 -20.98
C GLU A 960 -18.41 -13.36 -20.33
N LEU A 961 -19.32 -13.99 -19.57
CA LEU A 961 -20.40 -13.25 -18.90
C LEU A 961 -19.90 -12.54 -17.65
N TYR A 962 -19.03 -13.20 -16.88
CA TYR A 962 -18.49 -12.68 -15.62
C TYR A 962 -17.00 -12.96 -15.53
N HIS A 963 -16.24 -11.93 -15.12
CA HIS A 963 -14.80 -12.06 -14.87
C HIS A 963 -14.46 -12.19 -13.38
N PHE A 964 -15.37 -11.76 -12.50
CA PHE A 964 -15.13 -11.71 -11.06
C PHE A 964 -14.87 -13.11 -10.47
N ASN A 965 -15.48 -14.14 -11.05
CA ASN A 965 -15.36 -15.55 -10.70
C ASN A 965 -14.10 -16.23 -11.29
N ASN A 966 -13.23 -15.46 -11.94
CA ASN A 966 -11.97 -15.93 -12.49
C ASN A 966 -10.76 -15.58 -11.63
N ILE A 967 -10.97 -14.95 -10.47
CA ILE A 967 -9.92 -14.40 -9.62
C ILE A 967 -9.82 -15.17 -8.30
N LEU A 968 -8.59 -15.50 -7.89
CA LEU A 968 -8.25 -16.04 -6.59
C LEU A 968 -7.06 -15.30 -6.00
N LEU A 969 -7.16 -14.93 -4.73
CA LEU A 969 -6.08 -14.31 -3.96
C LEU A 969 -5.64 -15.24 -2.82
N ARG A 970 -4.33 -15.38 -2.64
CA ARG A 970 -3.75 -16.20 -1.55
C ARG A 970 -2.48 -15.56 -0.99
N ASP A 971 -2.55 -15.13 0.27
CA ASP A 971 -1.39 -14.61 1.00
C ASP A 971 -0.49 -15.75 1.50
N PHE A 972 0.82 -15.50 1.52
CA PHE A 972 1.85 -16.38 2.07
C PHE A 972 3.08 -15.57 2.54
N PHE A 973 4.01 -16.21 3.23
CA PHE A 973 5.21 -15.59 3.77
C PHE A 973 6.46 -16.32 3.27
N VAL A 974 7.48 -15.57 2.85
CA VAL A 974 8.80 -16.11 2.52
C VAL A 974 9.79 -15.69 3.59
N GLY A 975 10.20 -16.64 4.41
CA GLY A 975 11.20 -16.42 5.46
C GLY A 975 12.58 -16.23 4.85
N ARG A 976 13.18 -15.06 5.12
CA ARG A 976 14.59 -14.82 4.82
C ARG A 976 15.45 -15.70 5.71
N ASP A 977 16.53 -16.20 5.13
CA ASP A 977 17.57 -16.90 5.83
C ASP A 977 18.53 -15.91 6.50
N ASN A 978 18.57 -15.94 7.84
CA ASN A 978 19.33 -15.01 8.68
C ASN A 978 20.23 -15.74 9.69
N ARG A 979 20.46 -17.05 9.51
CA ARG A 979 21.30 -17.82 10.45
C ARG A 979 22.70 -17.93 9.87
N ASN A 980 23.67 -17.81 10.75
CA ASN A 980 25.06 -17.88 10.34
C ASN A 980 25.44 -19.33 10.03
N PRO A 981 26.19 -19.58 8.95
CA PRO A 981 26.75 -20.89 8.70
C PRO A 981 27.85 -21.22 9.72
N LEU A 982 28.02 -22.49 10.05
CA LEU A 982 29.04 -22.99 10.97
C LEU A 982 30.35 -23.23 10.23
N LEU A 983 31.38 -22.48 10.60
CA LEU A 983 32.75 -22.62 10.09
C LEU A 983 33.55 -23.58 10.98
N ASP A 984 34.30 -24.48 10.35
CA ASP A 984 35.24 -25.38 11.03
C ASP A 984 36.56 -25.46 10.26
N VAL A 985 37.69 -25.35 10.97
CA VAL A 985 39.04 -25.30 10.39
C VAL A 985 39.95 -26.32 11.06
N THR A 986 40.61 -27.16 10.25
CA THR A 986 41.55 -28.18 10.71
C THR A 986 42.84 -28.13 9.89
N PHE A 987 43.95 -28.46 10.54
CA PHE A 987 45.28 -28.63 9.96
C PHE A 987 45.66 -30.10 10.08
N ASP A 988 45.92 -30.77 8.95
CA ASP A 988 46.26 -32.19 8.90
C ASP A 988 45.23 -33.09 9.64
N GLY A 989 43.97 -32.65 9.66
CA GLY A 989 42.86 -33.32 10.35
C GLY A 989 42.72 -33.03 11.85
N GLN A 990 43.44 -32.06 12.41
CA GLN A 990 43.36 -31.66 13.82
C GLN A 990 43.08 -30.16 13.99
N HIS A 991 42.43 -29.77 15.09
CA HIS A 991 42.37 -28.37 15.50
C HIS A 991 43.66 -28.01 16.24
N ILE A 992 44.24 -26.87 15.90
CA ILE A 992 45.47 -26.36 16.51
C ILE A 992 45.16 -25.16 17.40
N LEU A 993 46.04 -24.88 18.36
CA LEU A 993 46.01 -23.71 19.24
C LEU A 993 47.05 -22.67 18.81
N ASP A 994 46.90 -21.45 19.33
CA ASP A 994 47.87 -20.38 19.07
C ASP A 994 49.28 -20.79 19.54
N GLY A 995 50.24 -20.71 18.62
CA GLY A 995 51.65 -21.05 18.84
C GLY A 995 52.03 -22.49 18.49
N ASP A 996 51.07 -23.34 18.10
CA ASP A 996 51.36 -24.72 17.72
C ASP A 996 52.29 -24.81 16.50
N LEU A 997 53.12 -25.85 16.49
CA LEU A 997 54.01 -26.18 15.37
C LEU A 997 53.23 -26.92 14.29
N VAL A 998 53.24 -26.36 13.08
CA VAL A 998 52.56 -26.92 11.91
C VAL A 998 53.60 -27.36 10.86
N SER A 999 53.27 -28.41 10.10
CA SER A 999 54.08 -28.87 8.97
C SER A 999 54.31 -27.73 7.96
N PRO A 1000 55.50 -27.60 7.34
CA PRO A 1000 55.71 -26.68 6.22
C PRO A 1000 54.88 -27.00 4.97
N LYS A 1001 54.27 -28.19 4.91
CA LYS A 1001 53.36 -28.64 3.85
C LYS A 1001 52.06 -29.20 4.46
N PRO A 1002 51.25 -28.40 5.17
CA PRO A 1002 50.04 -28.89 5.80
C PRO A 1002 48.92 -29.04 4.79
N VAL A 1003 47.92 -29.85 5.12
CA VAL A 1003 46.61 -29.83 4.47
C VAL A 1003 45.63 -29.15 5.41
N VAL A 1004 45.23 -27.93 5.06
CA VAL A 1004 44.24 -27.16 5.81
C VAL A 1004 42.87 -27.41 5.19
N ILE A 1005 41.96 -27.99 5.97
CA ILE A 1005 40.58 -28.23 5.55
C ILE A 1005 39.68 -27.26 6.29
N ILE A 1006 38.94 -26.48 5.51
CA ILE A 1006 37.96 -25.52 6.00
C ILE A 1006 36.60 -26.02 5.51
N THR A 1007 35.66 -26.22 6.43
CA THR A 1007 34.28 -26.58 6.08
C THR A 1007 33.32 -25.50 6.55
N LEU A 1008 32.29 -25.29 5.74
CA LEU A 1008 31.19 -24.40 6.06
C LEU A 1008 29.90 -25.20 5.97
N LYS A 1009 29.13 -25.22 7.05
CA LYS A 1009 27.86 -25.95 7.14
C LYS A 1009 26.73 -24.98 7.40
N ASP A 1010 25.75 -24.99 6.51
CA ASP A 1010 24.56 -24.16 6.60
C ASP A 1010 23.31 -25.01 6.91
N GLU A 1011 22.30 -24.44 7.56
CA GLU A 1011 21.05 -25.17 7.84
C GLU A 1011 19.96 -24.98 6.78
N ASN A 1012 20.12 -24.04 5.85
CA ASN A 1012 19.19 -23.85 4.76
C ASN A 1012 19.18 -25.09 3.85
N ARG A 1013 17.98 -25.62 3.60
CA ARG A 1013 17.79 -26.88 2.85
C ARG A 1013 17.59 -26.68 1.36
N TYR A 1014 17.54 -25.43 0.91
CA TYR A 1014 17.16 -25.07 -0.46
C TYR A 1014 18.24 -24.25 -1.17
N LEU A 1015 19.14 -23.58 -0.43
CA LEU A 1015 20.20 -22.74 -0.99
C LEU A 1015 21.57 -23.40 -0.86
N ALA A 1016 22.09 -23.97 -1.95
CA ALA A 1016 23.40 -24.59 -1.97
C ALA A 1016 24.53 -23.54 -1.95
N MET A 1017 25.54 -23.75 -1.09
CA MET A 1017 26.81 -23.03 -1.16
C MET A 1017 27.66 -23.55 -2.32
N SER A 1018 27.45 -22.98 -3.51
CA SER A 1018 28.06 -23.47 -4.77
C SER A 1018 29.21 -22.62 -5.31
N ASP A 1019 29.51 -21.47 -4.70
CA ASP A 1019 30.56 -20.54 -5.17
C ASP A 1019 31.80 -20.63 -4.28
N SER A 1020 32.99 -20.64 -4.90
CA SER A 1020 34.28 -20.50 -4.21
C SER A 1020 34.40 -19.23 -3.36
N GLY A 1021 33.66 -18.17 -3.71
CA GLY A 1021 33.55 -16.92 -2.93
C GLY A 1021 32.76 -17.07 -1.63
N THR A 1022 32.29 -18.27 -1.30
CA THR A 1022 31.79 -18.64 0.03
C THR A 1022 32.89 -18.57 1.10
N PHE A 1023 34.17 -18.73 0.75
CA PHE A 1023 35.27 -18.68 1.71
C PHE A 1023 36.16 -17.46 1.51
N MET A 1024 36.57 -16.83 2.60
CA MET A 1024 37.55 -15.74 2.63
C MET A 1024 38.74 -16.13 3.50
N LEU A 1025 39.93 -16.25 2.90
CA LEU A 1025 41.15 -16.61 3.60
C LEU A 1025 42.18 -15.49 3.49
N LYS A 1026 42.77 -15.10 4.62
CA LYS A 1026 43.93 -14.21 4.67
C LYS A 1026 45.04 -14.87 5.49
N LEU A 1027 46.26 -14.78 5.01
CA LEU A 1027 47.45 -15.23 5.70
C LEU A 1027 48.31 -14.02 6.06
N VAL A 1028 48.67 -13.89 7.33
CA VAL A 1028 49.70 -12.96 7.78
C VAL A 1028 51.02 -13.70 7.81
N LEU A 1029 52.01 -13.16 7.10
CA LEU A 1029 53.36 -13.69 6.96
C LEU A 1029 54.22 -13.27 8.17
N PRO A 1030 55.39 -13.90 8.40
CA PRO A 1030 56.26 -13.58 9.53
C PRO A 1030 56.78 -12.15 9.59
N ASP A 1031 56.79 -11.43 8.45
CA ASP A 1031 57.17 -10.01 8.36
C ASP A 1031 56.01 -9.06 8.70
N GLY A 1032 54.83 -9.60 9.04
CA GLY A 1032 53.61 -8.85 9.34
C GLY A 1032 52.81 -8.44 8.12
N SER A 1033 53.28 -8.72 6.89
CA SER A 1033 52.52 -8.46 5.68
C SER A 1033 51.34 -9.43 5.57
N GLN A 1034 50.23 -8.97 5.00
CA GLN A 1034 49.00 -9.74 4.88
C GLN A 1034 48.71 -10.06 3.41
N GLN A 1035 48.50 -11.34 3.12
CA GLN A 1035 48.15 -11.84 1.81
C GLN A 1035 46.71 -12.39 1.84
N THR A 1036 45.84 -11.90 0.95
CA THR A 1036 44.53 -12.52 0.73
C THR A 1036 44.69 -13.65 -0.28
N LEU A 1037 44.20 -14.83 0.05
CA LEU A 1037 44.28 -15.99 -0.84
C LEU A 1037 43.10 -15.96 -1.81
N SER A 1038 43.41 -15.90 -3.10
CA SER A 1038 42.42 -15.91 -4.17
C SER A 1038 41.94 -17.33 -4.43
N SER A 1039 40.67 -17.51 -4.79
CA SER A 1039 40.11 -18.82 -5.17
C SER A 1039 40.80 -19.47 -6.39
N ASN A 1040 41.56 -18.70 -7.16
CA ASN A 1040 42.36 -19.19 -8.29
C ASN A 1040 43.76 -19.69 -7.89
N ASP A 1041 44.13 -19.66 -6.61
CA ASP A 1041 45.40 -20.20 -6.14
C ASP A 1041 45.46 -21.72 -6.45
N PRO A 1042 46.50 -22.23 -7.14
CA PRO A 1042 46.61 -23.66 -7.45
C PRO A 1042 46.72 -24.55 -6.21
N ALA A 1043 47.04 -23.99 -5.03
CA ALA A 1043 47.03 -24.69 -3.76
C ALA A 1043 45.63 -24.82 -3.14
N LEU A 1044 44.59 -24.20 -3.72
CA LEU A 1044 43.21 -24.23 -3.25
C LEU A 1044 42.32 -25.10 -4.13
N LEU A 1045 41.58 -26.01 -3.49
CA LEU A 1045 40.57 -26.86 -4.12
C LEU A 1045 39.24 -26.64 -3.42
N PHE A 1046 38.26 -26.12 -4.16
CA PHE A 1046 36.91 -25.89 -3.67
C PHE A 1046 35.98 -27.05 -4.05
N PHE A 1047 35.24 -27.54 -3.06
CA PHE A 1047 34.19 -28.54 -3.20
C PHE A 1047 32.86 -27.91 -2.80
N PRO A 1048 31.95 -27.63 -3.76
CA PRO A 1048 30.65 -27.03 -3.46
C PRO A 1048 29.75 -27.98 -2.67
N ALA A 1049 28.71 -27.42 -2.04
CA ALA A 1049 27.64 -28.22 -1.45
C ALA A 1049 26.91 -29.05 -2.51
N ASP A 1050 26.57 -30.31 -2.18
CA ASP A 1050 25.81 -31.18 -3.06
C ASP A 1050 24.33 -30.78 -3.09
N ALA A 1051 23.92 -30.16 -4.19
CA ALA A 1051 22.54 -29.71 -4.40
C ALA A 1051 21.50 -30.85 -4.29
N SER A 1052 21.90 -32.11 -4.46
CA SER A 1052 20.99 -33.27 -4.35
C SER A 1052 20.77 -33.77 -2.91
N ASP A 1053 21.59 -33.33 -1.95
CA ASP A 1053 21.54 -33.78 -0.55
C ASP A 1053 21.41 -32.63 0.47
N LEU A 1054 21.10 -31.40 0.03
CA LEU A 1054 20.92 -30.21 0.91
C LEU A 1054 20.00 -30.46 2.12
N PRO A 1055 18.86 -31.18 2.02
CA PRO A 1055 18.00 -31.43 3.18
C PRO A 1055 18.67 -32.23 4.30
N LYS A 1056 19.74 -32.97 3.99
CA LYS A 1056 20.54 -33.72 4.97
C LYS A 1056 21.86 -33.03 5.28
N ARG A 1057 22.51 -32.44 4.27
CA ARG A 1057 23.87 -31.90 4.36
C ARG A 1057 24.14 -30.78 3.34
N ASN A 1058 23.87 -29.53 3.72
CA ASN A 1058 24.39 -28.35 3.03
C ASN A 1058 25.79 -28.01 3.57
N LEU A 1059 26.83 -28.60 2.96
CA LEU A 1059 28.22 -28.46 3.40
C LEU A 1059 29.13 -28.17 2.22
N ALA A 1060 29.79 -27.02 2.25
CA ALA A 1060 30.88 -26.68 1.34
C ALA A 1060 32.23 -26.93 2.03
N ARG A 1061 33.25 -27.30 1.25
CA ARG A 1061 34.59 -27.60 1.75
C ARG A 1061 35.64 -26.93 0.88
N LEU A 1062 36.58 -26.24 1.52
CA LEU A 1062 37.79 -25.73 0.90
C LEU A 1062 38.99 -26.50 1.44
N GLU A 1063 39.83 -26.98 0.54
CA GLU A 1063 41.06 -27.70 0.87
C GLU A 1063 42.25 -26.87 0.39
N TRP A 1064 43.07 -26.41 1.33
CA TRP A 1064 44.25 -25.58 1.08
C TRP A 1064 45.52 -26.37 1.39
N ARG A 1065 46.41 -26.47 0.39
CA ARG A 1065 47.68 -27.21 0.48
C ARG A 1065 48.88 -26.29 0.27
N PRO A 1066 49.14 -25.35 1.20
CA PRO A 1066 50.25 -24.40 1.06
C PRO A 1066 51.61 -25.07 1.21
N MET A 1067 52.64 -24.41 0.67
CA MET A 1067 54.04 -24.75 0.92
C MET A 1067 54.74 -23.54 1.54
N PHE A 1068 55.07 -23.65 2.82
CA PHE A 1068 55.77 -22.61 3.55
C PHE A 1068 57.29 -22.77 3.37
N LEU A 1069 57.95 -21.72 2.88
CA LEU A 1069 59.38 -21.71 2.57
C LEU A 1069 60.23 -20.91 3.58
N GLN A 1070 59.59 -20.22 4.52
CA GLN A 1070 60.23 -19.36 5.49
C GLN A 1070 59.85 -19.81 6.91
N ASP A 1071 60.84 -19.79 7.80
CA ASP A 1071 60.62 -20.02 9.23
C ASP A 1071 59.98 -18.78 9.86
N GLY A 1072 59.03 -18.97 10.76
CA GLY A 1072 58.41 -17.87 11.49
C GLY A 1072 57.00 -18.18 11.99
N GLU A 1073 56.39 -17.16 12.58
CA GLU A 1073 54.99 -17.21 13.02
C GLU A 1073 54.10 -16.70 11.88
N TYR A 1074 53.12 -17.52 11.53
CA TYR A 1074 52.09 -17.22 10.55
C TYR A 1074 50.77 -17.08 11.29
N ARG A 1075 49.85 -16.26 10.77
CA ARG A 1075 48.48 -16.20 11.29
C ARG A 1075 47.48 -16.35 10.15
N LEU A 1076 46.69 -17.42 10.21
CA LEU A 1076 45.60 -17.65 9.26
C LEU A 1076 44.34 -16.99 9.80
N LEU A 1077 43.65 -16.21 8.97
CA LEU A 1077 42.32 -15.67 9.20
C LEU A 1077 41.36 -16.28 8.18
N VAL A 1078 40.26 -16.85 8.65
CA VAL A 1078 39.25 -17.50 7.83
C VAL A 1078 37.87 -16.95 8.18
N ASN A 1079 37.10 -16.62 7.17
CA ASN A 1079 35.66 -16.40 7.28
C ASN A 1079 34.96 -17.14 6.15
N GLY A 1080 33.66 -17.33 6.28
CA GLY A 1080 32.85 -17.87 5.21
C GLY A 1080 31.42 -17.35 5.28
N ARG A 1081 30.77 -17.28 4.11
CA ARG A 1081 29.40 -16.80 3.96
C ARG A 1081 28.54 -17.82 3.25
N ASP A 1082 27.30 -17.98 3.71
CA ASP A 1082 26.33 -18.83 3.04
C ASP A 1082 25.86 -18.22 1.71
N ALA A 1083 24.94 -18.90 1.03
CA ALA A 1083 24.36 -18.43 -0.23
C ALA A 1083 23.41 -17.21 -0.06
N SER A 1084 22.93 -16.96 1.16
CA SER A 1084 22.06 -15.84 1.55
C SER A 1084 22.86 -14.59 1.94
N GLY A 1085 24.19 -14.73 2.07
CA GLY A 1085 25.13 -13.68 2.47
C GLY A 1085 25.34 -13.55 3.97
N ASN A 1086 24.88 -14.49 4.80
CA ASN A 1086 25.18 -14.50 6.22
C ASN A 1086 26.62 -14.99 6.44
N GLU A 1087 27.43 -14.17 7.09
CA GLU A 1087 28.81 -14.52 7.47
C GLU A 1087 28.80 -15.50 8.65
N SER A 1088 29.80 -16.39 8.70
CA SER A 1088 29.94 -17.41 9.75
C SER A 1088 30.15 -16.79 11.12
N ALA A 1089 30.85 -15.65 11.17
CA ALA A 1089 31.05 -14.83 12.35
C ALA A 1089 31.36 -13.39 11.97
N SER A 1090 31.11 -12.45 12.90
CA SER A 1090 31.45 -11.03 12.73
C SER A 1090 32.95 -10.74 12.74
N LEU A 1091 33.74 -11.64 13.35
CA LEU A 1091 35.20 -11.61 13.35
C LEU A 1091 35.70 -12.83 12.57
N ASP A 1092 36.76 -12.63 11.77
CA ASP A 1092 37.45 -13.73 11.10
C ASP A 1092 37.97 -14.71 12.18
N TRP A 1093 37.70 -16.01 12.03
CA TRP A 1093 38.34 -17.04 12.82
C TRP A 1093 39.85 -16.94 12.59
N SER A 1094 40.65 -16.87 13.64
CA SER A 1094 42.10 -16.73 13.49
C SER A 1094 42.87 -17.71 14.35
N VAL A 1095 43.94 -18.25 13.79
CA VAL A 1095 44.94 -19.02 14.54
C VAL A 1095 46.36 -18.64 14.13
N THR A 1096 47.23 -18.48 15.10
CA THR A 1096 48.65 -18.22 14.94
C THR A 1096 49.40 -19.53 15.08
N PHE A 1097 50.27 -19.87 14.13
CA PHE A 1097 51.04 -21.12 14.14
C PHE A 1097 52.47 -20.88 13.70
N LYS A 1098 53.37 -21.75 14.16
CA LYS A 1098 54.80 -21.64 13.89
C LYS A 1098 55.22 -22.63 12.83
N ILE A 1099 55.95 -22.15 11.82
CA ILE A 1099 56.60 -22.99 10.82
C ILE A 1099 58.10 -23.01 11.06
N ILE A 1100 58.65 -24.22 11.04
CA ILE A 1100 60.09 -24.48 11.01
C ILE A 1100 60.34 -25.44 9.86
N THR A 1101 60.98 -24.96 8.80
CA THR A 1101 61.20 -25.69 7.55
C THR A 1101 62.24 -26.80 7.69
N LYS A 1102 63.22 -26.61 8.57
CA LYS A 1102 64.24 -27.62 8.87
C LYS A 1102 63.62 -28.82 9.58
N SER A 1103 63.79 -30.01 9.00
CA SER A 1103 63.38 -31.27 9.62
C SER A 1103 64.29 -31.64 10.79
N SER A 1104 63.79 -31.53 12.01
CA SER A 1104 64.51 -31.88 13.23
C SER A 1104 63.58 -32.50 14.27
N LEU A 1105 64.11 -33.39 15.11
CA LEU A 1105 63.37 -34.09 16.16
C LEU A 1105 63.91 -33.67 17.52
N SER A 1106 63.03 -33.32 18.46
CA SER A 1106 63.44 -33.00 19.83
C SER A 1106 63.93 -34.24 20.55
N ASN A 1107 64.58 -34.04 21.69
CA ASN A 1107 64.70 -35.13 22.65
C ASN A 1107 63.30 -35.66 23.02
N VAL A 1108 63.12 -36.98 22.93
CA VAL A 1108 61.82 -37.66 23.12
C VAL A 1108 61.67 -37.99 24.59
N LEU A 1109 60.89 -37.22 25.34
CA LEU A 1109 60.64 -37.44 26.76
C LEU A 1109 59.75 -38.66 26.99
N ASN A 1110 59.78 -39.23 28.20
CA ASN A 1110 58.82 -40.24 28.60
C ASN A 1110 57.93 -39.72 29.75
N TYR A 1111 56.62 -39.92 29.65
CA TYR A 1111 55.65 -39.46 30.64
C TYR A 1111 54.50 -40.48 30.82
N PRO A 1112 54.08 -40.79 32.07
CA PRO A 1112 54.68 -40.33 33.33
C PRO A 1112 56.08 -40.93 33.58
N ASN A 1113 56.92 -40.24 34.35
CA ASN A 1113 58.23 -40.71 34.78
C ASN A 1113 58.58 -40.15 36.17
N PRO A 1114 58.69 -40.96 37.24
CA PRO A 1114 58.59 -42.43 37.26
C PRO A 1114 57.22 -42.99 36.84
N PHE A 1115 57.16 -44.26 36.43
CA PHE A 1115 55.93 -44.97 36.08
C PHE A 1115 55.84 -46.35 36.74
N SER A 1116 54.61 -46.82 37.01
CA SER A 1116 54.35 -48.15 37.61
C SER A 1116 53.69 -49.13 36.62
N THR A 1117 52.80 -48.63 35.77
CA THR A 1117 52.05 -49.43 34.79
C THR A 1117 52.61 -49.27 33.38
N SER A 1118 52.67 -48.04 32.88
CA SER A 1118 53.22 -47.71 31.57
C SER A 1118 53.70 -46.26 31.46
N THR A 1119 54.62 -46.00 30.54
CA THR A 1119 55.03 -44.64 30.14
C THR A 1119 54.85 -44.48 28.64
N CYS A 1120 54.33 -43.34 28.20
CA CYS A 1120 54.28 -42.96 26.79
C CYS A 1120 55.43 -41.99 26.49
N PHE A 1121 55.62 -41.63 25.24
CA PHE A 1121 56.71 -40.77 24.79
C PHE A 1121 56.19 -39.44 24.25
N VAL A 1122 56.85 -38.33 24.57
CA VAL A 1122 56.49 -36.97 24.13
C VAL A 1122 57.61 -36.43 23.28
N TYR A 1123 57.30 -35.99 22.07
CA TYR A 1123 58.29 -35.50 21.11
C TYR A 1123 57.77 -34.28 20.35
N THR A 1124 58.68 -33.47 19.85
CA THR A 1124 58.40 -32.40 18.89
C THR A 1124 59.15 -32.69 17.60
N LEU A 1125 58.43 -32.80 16.47
CA LEU A 1125 59.03 -32.96 15.14
C LEU A 1125 58.78 -31.68 14.33
N THR A 1126 59.82 -31.12 13.73
CA THR A 1126 59.74 -29.98 12.80
C THR A 1126 60.01 -30.41 11.37
N GLY A 1127 59.82 -29.52 10.39
CA GLY A 1127 60.04 -29.79 8.97
C GLY A 1127 58.95 -30.66 8.33
N SER A 1128 59.19 -31.06 7.08
CA SER A 1128 58.18 -31.77 6.25
C SER A 1128 58.47 -33.25 6.02
N GLU A 1129 59.58 -33.75 6.55
CA GLU A 1129 60.02 -35.14 6.37
C GLU A 1129 60.32 -35.79 7.72
N PRO A 1130 59.63 -36.88 8.10
CA PRO A 1130 60.01 -37.65 9.28
C PRO A 1130 61.31 -38.44 9.01
N PRO A 1131 62.02 -38.90 10.06
CA PRO A 1131 63.17 -39.79 9.90
C PRO A 1131 62.78 -41.08 9.18
N THR A 1132 63.64 -41.56 8.27
CA THR A 1132 63.44 -42.80 7.49
C THR A 1132 63.66 -44.06 8.33
N HIS A 1133 64.44 -43.94 9.41
CA HIS A 1133 64.59 -44.98 10.40
C HIS A 1133 64.44 -44.40 11.79
N PHE A 1134 63.46 -44.88 12.54
CA PHE A 1134 63.24 -44.51 13.93
C PHE A 1134 63.17 -45.74 14.82
N LYS A 1135 63.91 -45.73 15.93
CA LYS A 1135 63.72 -46.68 17.03
C LYS A 1135 64.10 -46.10 18.39
N ILE A 1136 63.46 -46.61 19.43
CA ILE A 1136 63.81 -46.32 20.83
C ILE A 1136 64.49 -47.57 21.40
N GLN A 1137 65.71 -47.42 21.89
CA GLN A 1137 66.43 -48.50 22.57
C GLN A 1137 66.41 -48.26 24.07
N ILE A 1138 65.80 -49.17 24.83
CA ILE A 1138 65.77 -49.13 26.30
C ILE A 1138 66.80 -50.11 26.83
N MET A 1139 67.60 -49.68 27.81
CA MET A 1139 68.73 -50.43 28.34
C MET A 1139 68.88 -50.30 29.85
N THR A 1140 69.53 -51.28 30.48
CA THR A 1140 69.96 -51.19 31.88
C THR A 1140 71.07 -50.15 32.05
N VAL A 1141 71.35 -49.72 33.29
CA VAL A 1141 72.49 -48.85 33.60
C VAL A 1141 73.86 -49.44 33.22
N SER A 1142 73.95 -50.76 33.02
CA SER A 1142 75.14 -51.47 32.52
C SER A 1142 75.23 -51.52 30.98
N GLY A 1143 74.27 -50.95 30.25
CA GLY A 1143 74.26 -50.87 28.79
C GLY A 1143 73.64 -52.06 28.06
N ARG A 1144 73.02 -53.02 28.76
CA ARG A 1144 72.30 -54.15 28.13
C ARG A 1144 70.95 -53.66 27.62
N VAL A 1145 70.70 -53.76 26.31
CA VAL A 1145 69.39 -53.48 25.69
C VAL A 1145 68.37 -54.51 26.20
N VAL A 1146 67.26 -54.02 26.73
CA VAL A 1146 66.15 -54.83 27.25
C VAL A 1146 64.92 -54.77 26.36
N ARG A 1147 64.75 -53.70 25.59
CA ARG A 1147 63.63 -53.53 24.65
C ARG A 1147 64.05 -52.61 23.51
N GLU A 1148 63.73 -52.99 22.28
CA GLU A 1148 63.72 -52.07 21.14
C GLU A 1148 62.28 -51.80 20.72
N ILE A 1149 61.92 -50.53 20.61
CA ILE A 1149 60.63 -50.10 20.08
C ILE A 1149 60.88 -49.63 18.66
N THR A 1150 60.39 -50.39 17.69
CA THR A 1150 60.53 -50.07 16.27
C THR A 1150 59.50 -49.02 15.84
N GLU A 1151 59.71 -48.37 14.70
CA GLU A 1151 58.75 -47.44 14.10
C GLU A 1151 57.36 -48.08 13.89
N GLN A 1152 57.30 -49.36 13.50
CA GLN A 1152 56.03 -50.09 13.35
C GLN A 1152 55.25 -50.20 14.67
N GLU A 1153 55.95 -50.27 15.81
CA GLU A 1153 55.33 -50.34 17.12
C GLU A 1153 55.04 -48.94 17.70
N PHE A 1154 55.93 -47.98 17.44
CA PHE A 1154 55.79 -46.60 17.93
C PHE A 1154 54.66 -45.84 17.24
N GLY A 1155 54.42 -46.15 15.97
CA GLY A 1155 53.55 -45.41 15.07
C GLY A 1155 54.29 -44.30 14.31
N PRO A 1156 53.67 -43.74 13.26
CA PRO A 1156 54.28 -42.70 12.44
C PRO A 1156 54.50 -41.42 13.25
N LEU A 1157 55.68 -40.82 13.11
CA LEU A 1157 55.97 -39.51 13.69
C LEU A 1157 55.25 -38.42 12.90
N LYS A 1158 54.52 -37.56 13.61
CA LYS A 1158 53.80 -36.43 13.02
C LYS A 1158 54.53 -35.12 13.33
N PRO A 1159 54.62 -34.16 12.38
CA PRO A 1159 55.09 -32.81 12.67
C PRO A 1159 54.25 -32.16 13.77
N GLY A 1160 54.89 -31.37 14.63
CA GLY A 1160 54.29 -30.79 15.84
C GLY A 1160 54.72 -31.50 17.12
N THR A 1161 54.13 -31.09 18.25
CA THR A 1161 54.39 -31.69 19.57
C THR A 1161 53.32 -32.73 19.89
N HIS A 1162 53.72 -33.98 20.04
CA HIS A 1162 52.82 -35.12 20.20
C HIS A 1162 53.19 -35.99 21.38
N ARG A 1163 52.18 -36.61 21.99
CA ARG A 1163 52.36 -37.79 22.86
C ARG A 1163 52.07 -39.04 22.03
N SER A 1164 52.98 -40.01 22.06
CA SER A 1164 52.84 -41.28 21.36
C SER A 1164 51.61 -42.05 21.83
N GLU A 1165 50.94 -42.72 20.89
CA GLU A 1165 49.88 -43.69 21.19
C GLU A 1165 50.48 -44.97 21.81
N PHE A 1166 51.71 -45.32 21.41
CA PHE A 1166 52.46 -46.39 22.03
C PHE A 1166 52.91 -45.99 23.44
N CYS A 1167 52.55 -46.81 24.43
CA CYS A 1167 53.03 -46.67 25.80
C CYS A 1167 53.70 -47.97 26.22
N TRP A 1168 54.96 -47.88 26.66
CA TRP A 1168 55.73 -49.03 27.10
C TRP A 1168 55.30 -49.46 28.50
N ASN A 1169 55.05 -50.76 28.68
CA ASN A 1169 54.53 -51.35 29.92
C ASN A 1169 55.61 -51.84 30.90
N GLY A 1170 56.89 -51.52 30.65
CA GLY A 1170 58.01 -51.96 31.49
C GLY A 1170 58.30 -53.46 31.39
N ARG A 1171 58.11 -54.06 30.22
CA ARG A 1171 58.52 -55.44 29.91
C ARG A 1171 59.65 -55.46 28.88
N ASP A 1172 60.44 -56.53 28.89
CA ASP A 1172 61.52 -56.71 27.92
C ASP A 1172 60.99 -57.15 26.54
N GLU A 1173 61.89 -57.34 25.58
CA GLU A 1173 61.62 -57.78 24.20
C GLU A 1173 60.80 -59.09 24.11
N TYR A 1174 60.89 -59.95 25.12
CA TYR A 1174 60.23 -61.26 25.16
C TYR A 1174 58.95 -61.25 26.01
N GLY A 1175 58.58 -60.09 26.58
CA GLY A 1175 57.39 -59.91 27.40
C GLY A 1175 57.61 -60.19 28.89
N ASP A 1176 58.85 -60.45 29.33
CA ASP A 1176 59.16 -60.69 30.74
C ASP A 1176 59.17 -59.39 31.53
N GLN A 1177 58.84 -59.49 32.83
CA GLN A 1177 58.78 -58.34 33.71
C GLN A 1177 60.17 -57.85 34.11
N LEU A 1178 60.42 -56.55 33.89
CA LEU A 1178 61.62 -55.88 34.37
C LEU A 1178 61.52 -55.50 35.86
N ALA A 1179 62.66 -55.49 36.55
CA ALA A 1179 62.76 -55.14 37.97
C ALA A 1179 62.60 -53.62 38.20
N ASN A 1180 62.20 -53.23 39.41
CA ASN A 1180 62.16 -51.83 39.80
C ASN A 1180 63.56 -51.22 39.73
N GLY A 1181 63.67 -50.04 39.13
CA GLY A 1181 64.97 -49.40 38.97
C GLY A 1181 65.01 -48.35 37.87
N VAL A 1182 66.23 -47.84 37.66
CA VAL A 1182 66.53 -46.86 36.63
C VAL A 1182 66.93 -47.58 35.35
N TYR A 1183 66.27 -47.23 34.25
CA TYR A 1183 66.63 -47.62 32.90
C TYR A 1183 67.05 -46.38 32.12
N LEU A 1184 67.97 -46.57 31.18
CA LEU A 1184 68.36 -45.53 30.23
C LEU A 1184 67.73 -45.86 28.89
N TYR A 1185 67.42 -44.83 28.10
CA TYR A 1185 67.05 -45.02 26.71
C TYR A 1185 67.72 -44.01 25.83
N ARG A 1186 67.85 -44.37 24.55
CA ARG A 1186 68.25 -43.45 23.51
C ARG A 1186 67.36 -43.59 22.30
N ILE A 1187 67.29 -42.51 21.54
CA ILE A 1187 66.57 -42.43 20.29
C ILE A 1187 67.59 -42.61 19.17
N VAL A 1188 67.26 -43.45 18.19
CA VAL A 1188 68.00 -43.57 16.94
C VAL A 1188 67.07 -43.11 15.84
N ALA A 1189 67.31 -41.91 15.34
CA ALA A 1189 66.59 -41.32 14.21
C ALA A 1189 67.60 -41.03 13.09
N LYS A 1190 67.36 -41.57 11.89
CA LYS A 1190 68.23 -41.37 10.72
C LYS A 1190 67.48 -40.87 9.49
N LYS A 1191 68.17 -40.08 8.68
CA LYS A 1191 67.73 -39.66 7.34
C LYS A 1191 67.89 -40.80 6.33
N SER A 1192 67.34 -40.62 5.12
CA SER A 1192 67.38 -41.59 4.03
C SER A 1192 68.79 -41.90 3.53
N ASP A 1193 69.74 -40.99 3.75
CA ASP A 1193 71.17 -41.15 3.42
C ASP A 1193 72.00 -41.84 4.53
N GLY A 1194 71.35 -42.21 5.65
CA GLY A 1194 71.99 -42.89 6.79
C GLY A 1194 72.68 -41.98 7.81
N SER A 1195 72.68 -40.66 7.58
CA SER A 1195 73.12 -39.66 8.56
C SER A 1195 72.14 -39.50 9.72
N ASP A 1196 72.62 -38.98 10.86
CA ASP A 1196 71.77 -38.73 12.02
C ASP A 1196 70.75 -37.62 11.72
N PHE A 1197 69.54 -37.79 12.24
CA PHE A 1197 68.49 -36.78 12.11
C PHE A 1197 68.86 -35.53 12.94
N ASP A 1198 68.56 -34.34 12.43
CA ASP A 1198 68.90 -33.09 13.13
C ASP A 1198 68.15 -33.03 14.48
N LEU A 1199 68.83 -32.56 15.52
CA LEU A 1199 68.24 -32.34 16.84
C LEU A 1199 67.51 -30.99 16.87
N PHE A 1200 66.28 -30.99 17.37
CA PHE A 1200 65.55 -29.77 17.71
C PHE A 1200 65.85 -29.39 19.16
N GLU A 1201 66.60 -28.31 19.37
CA GLU A 1201 66.92 -27.80 20.70
C GLU A 1201 65.65 -27.30 21.40
N ASN A 1202 65.34 -27.87 22.55
CA ASN A 1202 64.21 -27.53 23.38
C ASN A 1202 64.70 -27.49 24.84
N ASP A 1203 65.00 -26.30 25.34
CA ASP A 1203 65.59 -26.08 26.67
C ASP A 1203 64.82 -26.79 27.80
N ALA A 1204 63.50 -26.94 27.66
CA ALA A 1204 62.66 -27.63 28.64
C ALA A 1204 62.84 -29.17 28.62
N ALA A 1205 63.13 -29.76 27.46
CA ALA A 1205 63.34 -31.20 27.31
C ALA A 1205 64.82 -31.58 27.45
N ASP A 1206 65.73 -30.77 26.94
CA ASP A 1206 67.16 -31.07 26.82
C ASP A 1206 67.85 -31.21 28.19
N GLY A 1207 67.36 -30.49 29.21
CA GLY A 1207 67.84 -30.63 30.59
C GLY A 1207 67.63 -32.03 31.20
N PHE A 1208 66.76 -32.87 30.63
CA PHE A 1208 66.52 -34.24 31.08
C PHE A 1208 67.40 -35.28 30.39
N PHE A 1209 68.25 -34.87 29.44
CA PHE A 1209 69.13 -35.74 28.67
C PHE A 1209 70.60 -35.44 28.96
N LYS A 1210 71.43 -36.48 28.97
CA LYS A 1210 72.90 -36.33 29.07
C LYS A 1210 73.57 -37.27 28.09
N HIS A 1211 74.41 -36.71 27.19
CA HIS A 1211 75.07 -37.45 26.11
C HIS A 1211 74.10 -38.25 25.21
N GLY A 1212 72.89 -37.72 24.95
CA GLY A 1212 71.89 -38.38 24.09
C GLY A 1212 71.09 -39.52 24.77
N PHE A 1213 71.26 -39.72 26.08
CA PHE A 1213 70.50 -40.69 26.85
C PHE A 1213 69.47 -40.00 27.76
N GLY A 1214 68.23 -40.47 27.68
CA GLY A 1214 67.15 -40.17 28.60
C GLY A 1214 67.11 -41.18 29.74
N LYS A 1215 66.59 -40.76 30.89
CA LYS A 1215 66.46 -41.60 32.09
C LYS A 1215 64.99 -41.90 32.35
N MET A 1216 64.63 -43.17 32.53
CA MET A 1216 63.29 -43.60 32.95
C MET A 1216 63.35 -44.41 34.24
N VAL A 1217 62.35 -44.26 35.11
CA VAL A 1217 62.29 -44.93 36.40
C VAL A 1217 61.03 -45.79 36.47
N LEU A 1218 61.21 -47.11 36.55
CA LEU A 1218 60.13 -48.08 36.73
C LEU A 1218 59.96 -48.35 38.23
N MET A 1219 58.78 -48.06 38.77
CA MET A 1219 58.40 -48.27 40.18
C MET A 1219 57.10 -49.06 40.24
N ARG A 1220 57.19 -50.39 40.27
CA ARG A 1220 56.05 -51.28 40.50
C ARG A 1220 55.77 -51.50 41.97
#